data_AF-A0A3B9IE52-F1
#
_entry.id   AF-A0A3B9IE52-F1
#
_cell.length_a   1.000
_cell.length_b   1.000
_cell.length_c   1.000
_cell.angle_alpha   90.00
_cell.angle_beta   90.00
_cell.angle_gamma   90.00
#
_symmetry.space_group_name_H-M   'P 1'
#
loop_
_entity.id
_entity.type
_entity.pdbx_description
1 polymer ?
#
loop_
_entity_poly.entity_id
_entity_poly.type
_entity_poly.pdbx_seq_one_letter_code
_entity_poly.pdbx_strand_id
1 'polypeptide(L)'
;MRAYLPMTRPIEGSDRRMTMIRSAPAAAPVRHLALVHLALAHLALALFVIALLSPEIARAQSATAGGPLTEIEGSDFYQRVLSLPGAELHRSPDTATATGRRPPVFSVYYVYGHSQVRGQNWVEVADNIYGDGRAWLPAELTVPWSTMVVMEYAPVGQRGPLLFFEEPEAVNAVLRARDRERIVNNLIEAARQGRGEDGVLSFEETGGVVGGARATEAGYLMPVLSFQRSRKLGVQLLEIASLNRDAGPPPPPPSVKTCDGTLIPTTDERAALRHIRTGIVFVVDTTISMGPYIERLREAVQIAHDELKAAGLLDRTSFGLIAYRNDMSLEPQKSQLEYVTRVFQPLTCGAEPGRLLDRMGAVKPARVSTRSFSEDAIAGLYEALGGQSADLGPAERMVWEDADARFIFLITDAGALPAGDPQSKYPGVDLAAIHADATGKDVTIFPIHLISKEAQARNNVGPATEQYRLLAMDQGQTNNYKSVAADDVEMYDKIIREAIGEVITTVKKWERGEKLTQLSVPLNPDPETQPIGDLIVNKMFNVQQRFLGRVQGGRAPQFFEAWAADQDLAKPDRMALRASVFLTRNQLSALGQRLEAVLRDAKAAYTDQRTAFQDMQSVTAITAVDPNLDTRSIDSQDKLQAFLERLPYKTRLLTMRPKDWRTLGALRQLTLIGDIEYKLNAYRELSASDCWIDMTPRIPGQTSRRGDPGLEVCAVSLERLP
;
A
#
# COMPACT_ATOMS: atom_id res chain seq x y z
N MET A 1 -6.43 35.91 48.54
CA MET A 1 -5.40 36.04 49.59
C MET A 1 -4.27 36.87 48.96
N ARG A 2 -4.08 38.11 49.47
CA ARG A 2 -2.93 39.05 49.41
C ARG A 2 -1.89 38.87 48.28
N ALA A 3 -1.38 39.88 47.56
CA ALA A 3 -1.18 41.32 47.82
C ALA A 3 -0.59 41.98 46.54
N TYR A 4 -1.09 43.12 46.02
CA TYR A 4 -0.66 44.55 46.17
C TYR A 4 -0.03 45.19 44.88
N LEU A 5 -0.85 45.96 44.14
CA LEU A 5 -0.77 47.40 43.68
C LEU A 5 0.60 48.19 43.74
N PRO A 6 0.72 49.45 43.22
CA PRO A 6 0.33 50.09 41.93
C PRO A 6 1.25 51.27 41.42
N MET A 7 0.85 51.94 40.32
CA MET A 7 0.96 53.40 39.92
C MET A 7 2.31 54.16 39.99
N THR A 8 2.69 55.01 39.02
CA THR A 8 2.27 56.45 38.91
C THR A 8 2.54 57.11 37.53
N ARG A 9 1.72 58.13 37.21
CA ARG A 9 1.75 59.13 36.09
C ARG A 9 2.75 60.32 36.35
N PRO A 10 2.62 61.55 35.74
CA PRO A 10 2.69 62.06 34.34
C PRO A 10 3.68 63.28 34.21
N ILE A 11 3.56 64.11 33.14
CA ILE A 11 3.82 65.60 32.94
C ILE A 11 4.38 65.79 31.50
N GLU A 12 3.82 66.52 30.50
CA GLU A 12 3.24 67.86 30.28
C GLU A 12 4.24 69.02 29.99
N GLY A 13 4.03 69.73 28.86
CA GLY A 13 4.60 71.05 28.50
C GLY A 13 5.95 71.05 27.76
N SER A 14 6.31 71.97 26.86
CA SER A 14 5.67 73.15 26.27
C SER A 14 6.61 73.72 25.18
N ASP A 15 6.06 74.10 24.04
CA ASP A 15 6.26 75.37 23.30
C ASP A 15 7.67 76.01 23.15
N ARG A 16 8.11 76.25 21.90
CA ARG A 16 8.89 77.45 21.54
C ARG A 16 8.82 77.80 20.04
N ARG A 17 8.23 78.96 19.81
CA ARG A 17 8.20 79.85 18.61
C ARG A 17 9.59 80.14 18.03
N MET A 18 9.68 80.45 16.72
CA MET A 18 9.97 81.82 16.23
C MET A 18 10.05 81.98 14.68
N THR A 19 9.22 82.92 14.18
CA THR A 19 9.44 83.97 13.12
C THR A 19 9.86 83.59 11.68
N MET A 20 9.04 83.90 10.65
CA MET A 20 8.89 85.18 9.88
C MET A 20 10.11 85.47 8.95
N ILE A 21 10.05 85.95 7.70
CA ILE A 21 9.06 86.61 6.83
C ILE A 21 9.55 86.53 5.34
N ARG A 22 8.58 86.62 4.42
CA ARG A 22 8.55 86.91 2.96
C ARG A 22 9.78 87.46 2.20
N SER A 23 9.89 87.01 0.93
CA SER A 23 9.93 87.87 -0.28
C SER A 23 9.56 87.08 -1.56
N ALA A 24 8.82 87.69 -2.48
CA ALA A 24 8.49 87.23 -3.85
C ALA A 24 9.24 88.14 -4.87
N PRO A 25 9.09 88.07 -6.22
CA PRO A 25 8.42 87.11 -7.14
C PRO A 25 9.26 86.76 -8.42
N ALA A 26 8.78 85.85 -9.30
CA ALA A 26 8.85 85.94 -10.78
C ALA A 26 8.28 84.69 -11.50
N ALA A 27 7.36 84.92 -12.46
CA ALA A 27 6.86 83.99 -13.49
C ALA A 27 7.91 83.84 -14.63
N ALA A 28 7.98 82.86 -15.55
CA ALA A 28 7.12 81.81 -16.16
C ALA A 28 8.08 80.82 -16.92
N PRO A 29 7.66 79.91 -17.83
CA PRO A 29 6.49 79.04 -17.90
C PRO A 29 6.89 77.53 -17.99
N VAL A 30 6.21 76.63 -17.27
CA VAL A 30 6.34 75.18 -17.51
C VAL A 30 4.99 74.63 -17.97
N ARG A 31 4.60 74.95 -19.21
CA ARG A 31 3.40 74.38 -19.86
C ARG A 31 3.69 73.13 -20.69
N HIS A 32 4.96 72.71 -20.81
CA HIS A 32 5.32 71.51 -21.57
C HIS A 32 5.44 70.21 -20.74
N LEU A 33 5.60 70.27 -19.41
CA LEU A 33 5.66 69.05 -18.58
C LEU A 33 4.28 68.45 -18.28
N ALA A 34 3.24 69.27 -18.14
CA ALA A 34 1.91 68.80 -17.75
C ALA A 34 1.22 67.97 -18.86
N LEU A 35 1.44 68.32 -20.14
CA LEU A 35 0.92 67.58 -21.28
C LEU A 35 1.66 66.25 -21.50
N VAL A 36 2.96 66.19 -21.20
CA VAL A 36 3.75 64.95 -21.27
C VAL A 36 3.36 64.00 -20.14
N HIS A 37 3.13 64.50 -18.93
CA HIS A 37 2.66 63.67 -17.82
C HIS A 37 1.21 63.19 -17.98
N LEU A 38 0.32 63.98 -18.59
CA LEU A 38 -1.05 63.55 -18.88
C LEU A 38 -1.10 62.50 -20.00
N ALA A 39 -0.25 62.62 -21.03
CA ALA A 39 -0.11 61.63 -22.09
C ALA A 39 0.50 60.32 -21.58
N LEU A 40 1.51 60.39 -20.69
CA LEU A 40 2.10 59.21 -20.02
C LEU A 40 1.12 58.54 -19.06
N ALA A 41 0.29 59.32 -18.35
CA ALA A 41 -0.74 58.77 -17.47
C ALA A 41 -1.88 58.10 -18.25
N HIS A 42 -2.29 58.64 -19.40
CA HIS A 42 -3.26 57.99 -20.27
C HIS A 42 -2.70 56.77 -21.00
N LEU A 43 -1.40 56.77 -21.36
CA LEU A 43 -0.74 55.59 -21.91
C LEU A 43 -0.59 54.49 -20.86
N ALA A 44 -0.25 54.84 -19.62
CA ALA A 44 -0.16 53.90 -18.51
C ALA A 44 -1.54 53.33 -18.12
N LEU A 45 -2.59 54.15 -18.13
CA LEU A 45 -3.96 53.70 -17.87
C LEU A 45 -4.52 52.84 -19.03
N ALA A 46 -4.18 53.16 -20.28
CA ALA A 46 -4.52 52.33 -21.44
C ALA A 46 -3.79 50.97 -21.42
N LEU A 47 -2.51 50.94 -21.04
CA LEU A 47 -1.75 49.71 -20.85
C LEU A 47 -2.27 48.88 -19.66
N PHE A 48 -2.74 49.53 -18.59
CA PHE A 48 -3.32 48.86 -17.42
C PHE A 48 -4.71 48.30 -17.70
N VAL A 49 -5.53 49.00 -18.50
CA VAL A 49 -6.86 48.52 -18.93
C VAL A 49 -6.75 47.42 -20.00
N ILE A 50 -5.74 47.45 -20.88
CA ILE A 50 -5.41 46.33 -21.77
C ILE A 50 -4.92 45.10 -20.97
N ALA A 51 -4.17 45.32 -19.88
CA ALA A 51 -3.74 44.24 -18.98
C ALA A 51 -4.89 43.64 -18.14
N LEU A 52 -5.99 44.38 -17.92
CA LEU A 52 -7.16 43.93 -17.15
C LEU A 52 -8.31 43.38 -18.02
N LEU A 53 -8.29 43.60 -19.34
CA LEU A 53 -9.28 43.08 -20.31
C LEU A 53 -8.71 41.97 -21.20
N SER A 54 -7.52 41.46 -20.88
CA SER A 54 -6.99 40.27 -21.55
C SER A 54 -7.71 39.03 -20.99
N PRO A 55 -8.47 38.25 -21.80
CA PRO A 55 -8.77 36.88 -21.40
C PRO A 55 -7.41 36.19 -21.18
N GLU A 56 -7.32 35.34 -20.16
CA GLU A 56 -6.12 34.57 -19.83
C GLU A 56 -5.36 34.17 -21.10
N ILE A 57 -4.31 34.92 -21.41
CA ILE A 57 -3.36 34.51 -22.43
C ILE A 57 -2.67 33.34 -21.75
N ALA A 58 -3.10 32.14 -22.12
CA ALA A 58 -2.29 30.95 -22.02
C ALA A 58 -0.92 31.35 -22.55
N ARG A 59 0.03 31.63 -21.64
CA ARG A 59 1.43 31.65 -22.02
C ARG A 59 1.66 30.26 -22.56
N ALA A 60 1.81 30.15 -23.88
CA ALA A 60 2.43 29.00 -24.48
C ALA A 60 3.78 28.83 -23.78
N GLN A 61 3.80 27.95 -22.77
CA GLN A 61 5.04 27.34 -22.31
C GLN A 61 5.47 26.44 -23.47
N SER A 62 6.13 27.05 -24.45
CA SER A 62 6.83 26.30 -25.47
C SER A 62 8.11 25.80 -24.83
N ALA A 63 8.34 24.48 -24.94
CA ALA A 63 9.58 23.86 -24.50
C ALA A 63 10.81 24.63 -25.03
N THR A 64 11.78 24.86 -24.15
CA THR A 64 13.15 25.15 -24.57
C THR A 64 13.66 23.96 -25.37
N ALA A 65 13.78 24.14 -26.69
CA ALA A 65 14.41 23.25 -27.67
C ALA A 65 14.49 21.75 -27.31
N GLY A 66 13.38 21.03 -27.49
CA GLY A 66 13.36 19.58 -27.75
C GLY A 66 12.86 18.67 -26.62
N GLY A 67 12.94 19.06 -25.34
CA GLY A 67 12.52 18.23 -24.20
C GLY A 67 11.06 18.42 -23.75
N PRO A 68 10.55 17.55 -22.85
CA PRO A 68 9.23 17.74 -22.24
C PRO A 68 9.22 18.95 -21.30
N LEU A 69 8.04 19.52 -21.08
CA LEU A 69 7.82 20.61 -20.14
C LEU A 69 8.14 20.15 -18.72
N THR A 70 8.69 21.07 -17.93
CA THR A 70 9.03 20.83 -16.53
C THR A 70 8.01 21.52 -15.63
N GLU A 71 7.70 20.93 -14.48
CA GLU A 71 6.84 21.55 -13.45
C GLU A 71 7.52 22.75 -12.83
N ILE A 72 8.83 22.63 -12.61
CA ILE A 72 9.71 23.69 -12.14
C ILE A 72 10.71 23.96 -13.26
N GLU A 73 10.80 25.21 -13.69
CA GLU A 73 11.70 25.62 -14.77
C GLU A 73 13.15 25.20 -14.48
N GLY A 74 13.76 24.49 -15.44
CA GLY A 74 15.15 24.04 -15.34
C GLY A 74 15.39 22.81 -14.45
N SER A 75 14.34 22.08 -14.07
CA SER A 75 14.43 20.86 -13.26
C SER A 75 14.21 19.58 -14.07
N ASP A 76 14.60 18.42 -13.51
CA ASP A 76 14.32 17.09 -14.07
C ASP A 76 12.90 16.59 -13.67
N PHE A 77 12.02 17.49 -13.24
CA PHE A 77 10.64 17.17 -12.88
C PHE A 77 9.71 17.51 -14.04
N TYR A 78 9.39 16.50 -14.84
CA TYR A 78 8.58 16.68 -16.02
C TYR A 78 7.09 16.71 -15.70
N GLN A 79 6.38 17.60 -16.40
CA GLN A 79 4.92 17.58 -16.42
C GLN A 79 4.48 16.29 -17.09
N ARG A 80 3.60 15.56 -16.40
CA ARG A 80 3.03 14.31 -16.90
C ARG A 80 1.52 14.31 -16.75
N VAL A 81 0.88 13.59 -17.64
CA VAL A 81 -0.56 13.39 -17.64
C VAL A 81 -0.90 11.92 -17.70
N LEU A 82 -1.96 11.54 -16.99
CA LEU A 82 -2.61 10.26 -17.09
C LEU A 82 -3.73 10.35 -18.13
N SER A 83 -3.72 9.46 -19.12
CA SER A 83 -4.81 9.35 -20.09
C SER A 83 -6.07 8.75 -19.46
N LEU A 84 -7.19 9.40 -19.72
CA LEU A 84 -8.50 8.94 -19.29
C LEU A 84 -9.07 7.90 -20.25
N PRO A 85 -10.03 7.09 -19.79
CA PRO A 85 -10.79 6.21 -20.67
C PRO A 85 -11.41 7.01 -21.84
N GLY A 86 -11.40 6.42 -23.04
CA GLY A 86 -11.87 7.06 -24.27
C GLY A 86 -10.87 7.97 -25.00
N ALA A 87 -9.69 8.23 -24.42
CA ALA A 87 -8.64 9.04 -25.06
C ALA A 87 -8.17 8.43 -26.39
N GLU A 88 -7.96 9.28 -27.41
CA GLU A 88 -7.38 8.91 -28.69
C GLU A 88 -6.17 9.80 -29.01
N LEU A 89 -5.05 9.19 -29.39
CA LEU A 89 -3.85 9.92 -29.81
C LEU A 89 -4.00 10.40 -31.25
N HIS A 90 -3.89 11.71 -31.45
CA HIS A 90 -3.97 12.36 -32.76
C HIS A 90 -2.60 12.86 -33.23
N ARG A 91 -2.38 12.93 -34.54
CA ARG A 91 -1.13 13.49 -35.09
C ARG A 91 -1.09 15.01 -34.98
N SER A 92 -2.24 15.66 -35.01
CA SER A 92 -2.38 17.10 -34.79
C SER A 92 -3.76 17.41 -34.19
N PRO A 93 -3.90 18.53 -33.46
CA PRO A 93 -5.20 18.99 -32.97
C PRO A 93 -6.24 19.21 -34.09
N ASP A 94 -5.78 19.59 -35.30
CA ASP A 94 -6.66 19.86 -36.46
C ASP A 94 -7.22 18.60 -37.14
N THR A 95 -6.61 17.44 -36.90
CA THR A 95 -6.98 16.15 -37.54
C THR A 95 -7.92 15.30 -36.69
N ALA A 96 -8.62 15.89 -35.71
CA ALA A 96 -9.60 15.21 -34.84
C ALA A 96 -10.75 14.49 -35.59
N THR A 97 -10.87 14.66 -36.91
CA THR A 97 -11.81 13.92 -37.78
C THR A 97 -11.27 12.60 -38.30
N ALA A 98 -9.96 12.34 -38.20
CA ALA A 98 -9.36 11.04 -38.48
C ALA A 98 -9.27 10.22 -37.19
N THR A 99 -9.68 8.95 -37.22
CA THR A 99 -9.67 8.06 -36.05
C THR A 99 -8.26 7.98 -35.46
N GLY A 100 -8.12 8.38 -34.19
CA GLY A 100 -6.83 8.37 -33.50
C GLY A 100 -6.44 6.96 -33.04
N ARG A 101 -5.19 6.80 -32.58
CA ARG A 101 -4.76 5.54 -31.95
C ARG A 101 -5.17 5.55 -30.49
N ARG A 102 -5.98 4.59 -30.04
CA ARG A 102 -6.33 4.44 -28.62
C ARG A 102 -5.16 3.82 -27.84
N PRO A 103 -4.60 4.51 -26.84
CA PRO A 103 -3.61 3.92 -25.96
C PRO A 103 -4.27 3.01 -24.90
N PRO A 104 -3.50 2.17 -24.19
CA PRO A 104 -3.96 1.55 -22.96
C PRO A 104 -4.56 2.60 -22.01
N VAL A 105 -5.67 2.25 -21.36
CA VAL A 105 -6.30 3.14 -20.37
C VAL A 105 -5.32 3.38 -19.22
N PHE A 106 -5.29 4.59 -18.66
CA PHE A 106 -4.33 4.98 -17.62
C PHE A 106 -2.87 4.94 -18.07
N SER A 107 -2.60 5.16 -19.37
CA SER A 107 -1.23 5.40 -19.85
C SER A 107 -0.73 6.75 -19.34
N VAL A 108 0.51 6.78 -18.85
CA VAL A 108 1.22 7.99 -18.42
C VAL A 108 2.02 8.55 -19.58
N TYR A 109 1.92 9.87 -19.79
CA TYR A 109 2.63 10.58 -20.84
C TYR A 109 3.36 11.80 -20.31
N TYR A 110 4.51 12.11 -20.91
CA TYR A 110 5.21 13.38 -20.74
C TYR A 110 4.57 14.45 -21.62
N VAL A 111 4.41 15.66 -21.07
CA VAL A 111 3.84 16.80 -21.77
C VAL A 111 4.95 17.59 -22.48
N TYR A 112 4.74 17.93 -23.75
CA TYR A 112 5.68 18.71 -24.57
C TYR A 112 5.17 20.11 -24.91
N GLY A 113 3.85 20.31 -24.80
CA GLY A 113 3.23 21.56 -25.16
C GLY A 113 1.72 21.52 -24.93
N HIS A 114 1.13 22.71 -24.90
CA HIS A 114 -0.31 22.91 -24.86
C HIS A 114 -0.72 23.71 -26.09
N SER A 115 -1.90 23.42 -26.62
CA SER A 115 -2.48 24.18 -27.73
C SER A 115 -3.99 24.29 -27.56
N GLN A 116 -4.56 25.39 -28.06
CA GLN A 116 -6.00 25.57 -28.11
C GLN A 116 -6.42 25.70 -29.57
N VAL A 117 -7.25 24.75 -30.02
CA VAL A 117 -7.70 24.67 -31.41
C VAL A 117 -9.21 24.53 -31.42
N ARG A 118 -9.89 25.45 -32.11
CA ARG A 118 -11.37 25.49 -32.21
C ARG A 118 -12.09 25.47 -30.85
N GLY A 119 -11.49 26.11 -29.84
CA GLY A 119 -12.06 26.20 -28.48
C GLY A 119 -11.83 24.96 -27.61
N GLN A 120 -11.23 23.89 -28.14
CA GLN A 120 -10.83 22.71 -27.38
C GLN A 120 -9.35 22.83 -26.98
N ASN A 121 -9.05 22.42 -25.75
CA ASN A 121 -7.68 22.39 -25.24
C ASN A 121 -7.03 21.05 -25.59
N TRP A 122 -5.76 21.10 -25.99
CA TRP A 122 -4.98 19.95 -26.41
C TRP A 122 -3.64 19.93 -25.71
N VAL A 123 -3.14 18.73 -25.44
CA VAL A 123 -1.84 18.47 -24.82
C VAL A 123 -1.00 17.65 -25.78
N GLU A 124 0.18 18.14 -26.13
CA GLU A 124 1.18 17.37 -26.88
C GLU A 124 1.90 16.43 -25.93
N VAL A 125 1.93 15.15 -26.27
CA VAL A 125 2.36 14.07 -25.39
C VAL A 125 3.32 13.09 -26.08
N ALA A 126 4.25 12.51 -25.32
CA ALA A 126 4.99 11.31 -25.71
C ALA A 126 5.16 10.36 -24.50
N ASP A 127 5.36 9.07 -24.76
CA ASP A 127 5.55 8.04 -23.70
C ASP A 127 7.00 7.97 -23.18
N ASN A 128 7.88 8.81 -23.71
CA ASN A 128 9.30 8.89 -23.39
C ASN A 128 9.76 10.35 -23.33
N ILE A 129 10.88 10.60 -22.67
CA ILE A 129 11.47 11.95 -22.50
C ILE A 129 12.19 12.48 -23.75
N TYR A 130 12.46 11.63 -24.75
CA TYR A 130 13.13 12.03 -25.99
C TYR A 130 12.16 12.67 -27.00
N GLY A 131 10.87 12.43 -26.84
CA GLY A 131 9.82 12.96 -27.70
C GLY A 131 9.62 12.15 -28.97
N ASP A 132 10.06 10.90 -29.00
CA ASP A 132 9.73 9.98 -30.09
C ASP A 132 8.23 9.67 -30.06
N GLY A 133 7.60 9.66 -31.23
CA GLY A 133 6.18 9.30 -31.34
C GLY A 133 5.20 10.31 -30.73
N ARG A 134 5.58 11.60 -30.65
CA ARG A 134 4.70 12.69 -30.20
C ARG A 134 3.33 12.65 -30.87
N ALA A 135 2.31 12.88 -30.07
CA ALA A 135 0.92 12.93 -30.46
C ALA A 135 0.17 13.96 -29.61
N TRP A 136 -1.10 14.17 -29.90
CA TRP A 136 -1.97 15.11 -29.20
C TRP A 136 -3.15 14.39 -28.57
N LEU A 137 -3.46 14.75 -27.33
CA LEU A 137 -4.64 14.34 -26.59
C LEU A 137 -5.53 15.54 -26.28
N PRO A 138 -6.87 15.40 -26.32
CA PRO A 138 -7.77 16.37 -25.71
C PRO A 138 -7.47 16.52 -24.22
N ALA A 139 -7.30 17.74 -23.73
CA ALA A 139 -6.97 17.97 -22.33
C ALA A 139 -8.06 17.46 -21.38
N GLU A 140 -9.34 17.53 -21.78
CA GLU A 140 -10.45 16.97 -20.99
C GLU A 140 -10.42 15.43 -20.84
N LEU A 141 -9.62 14.74 -21.63
CA LEU A 141 -9.39 13.29 -21.54
C LEU A 141 -8.03 12.97 -20.90
N THR A 142 -7.50 13.90 -20.11
CA THR A 142 -6.27 13.73 -19.34
C THR A 142 -6.41 14.28 -17.92
N VAL A 143 -5.64 13.74 -16.98
CA VAL A 143 -5.49 14.26 -15.62
C VAL A 143 -4.00 14.53 -15.36
N PRO A 144 -3.60 15.71 -14.88
CA PRO A 144 -2.22 15.96 -14.46
C PRO A 144 -1.81 14.98 -13.37
N TRP A 145 -0.68 14.29 -13.54
CA TRP A 145 -0.23 13.30 -12.58
C TRP A 145 1.29 13.19 -12.53
N SER A 146 1.86 13.59 -11.39
CA SER A 146 3.29 13.86 -11.22
C SER A 146 4.04 12.83 -10.38
N THR A 147 3.35 11.85 -9.82
CA THR A 147 3.94 10.71 -9.11
C THR A 147 3.34 9.41 -9.63
N MET A 148 3.82 8.26 -9.17
CA MET A 148 3.19 6.97 -9.42
C MET A 148 2.35 6.48 -8.23
N VAL A 149 2.09 7.34 -7.24
CA VAL A 149 1.38 6.96 -6.01
C VAL A 149 -0.12 6.90 -6.28
N VAL A 150 -0.70 5.77 -5.91
CA VAL A 150 -2.14 5.51 -5.98
C VAL A 150 -2.64 5.05 -4.62
N MET A 151 -3.93 5.29 -4.37
CA MET A 151 -4.60 4.83 -3.16
C MET A 151 -5.44 3.58 -3.43
N GLU A 152 -5.53 2.75 -2.41
CA GLU A 152 -6.42 1.59 -2.35
C GLU A 152 -7.28 1.70 -1.09
N TYR A 153 -8.49 1.16 -1.12
CA TYR A 153 -9.33 1.15 0.07
C TYR A 153 -8.72 0.25 1.15
N ALA A 154 -8.62 0.75 2.37
CA ALA A 154 -8.30 -0.10 3.51
C ALA A 154 -9.47 -1.08 3.78
N PRO A 155 -9.22 -2.27 4.37
CA PRO A 155 -10.28 -3.21 4.70
C PRO A 155 -11.38 -2.59 5.57
N VAL A 156 -12.65 -2.79 5.19
CA VAL A 156 -13.81 -2.13 5.82
C VAL A 156 -14.15 -2.65 7.22
N GLY A 157 -13.64 -3.81 7.62
CA GLY A 157 -14.00 -4.47 8.89
C GLY A 157 -13.80 -3.61 10.14
N GLN A 158 -12.93 -2.59 10.11
CA GLN A 158 -12.64 -1.72 11.25
C GLN A 158 -12.95 -0.23 11.02
N ARG A 159 -13.55 0.14 9.89
CA ARG A 159 -13.83 1.54 9.53
C ARG A 159 -15.21 1.71 8.91
N GLY A 160 -15.67 2.95 8.81
CA GLY A 160 -16.84 3.30 8.01
C GLY A 160 -16.50 3.48 6.52
N PRO A 161 -17.53 3.72 5.68
CA PRO A 161 -17.37 4.21 4.32
C PRO A 161 -16.43 5.42 4.23
N LEU A 162 -15.55 5.44 3.24
CA LEU A 162 -14.78 6.64 2.91
C LEU A 162 -15.69 7.73 2.31
N LEU A 163 -15.48 8.98 2.69
CA LEU A 163 -16.16 10.15 2.13
C LEU A 163 -15.18 10.95 1.27
N PHE A 164 -15.65 11.41 0.11
CA PHE A 164 -14.91 12.25 -0.84
C PHE A 164 -15.54 13.64 -0.87
N PHE A 165 -14.73 14.67 -0.68
CA PHE A 165 -15.16 16.06 -0.55
C PHE A 165 -14.67 16.92 -1.72
N GLU A 166 -15.34 18.02 -2.00
CA GLU A 166 -14.90 19.03 -2.98
C GLU A 166 -13.62 19.72 -2.52
N GLU A 167 -13.55 20.08 -1.24
CA GLU A 167 -12.49 20.91 -0.67
C GLU A 167 -11.83 20.25 0.55
N PRO A 168 -10.51 20.43 0.75
CA PRO A 168 -9.83 19.89 1.92
C PRO A 168 -10.26 20.55 3.24
N GLU A 169 -10.80 21.77 3.17
CA GLU A 169 -11.36 22.50 4.31
C GLU A 169 -12.53 21.74 4.93
N ALA A 170 -13.39 21.13 4.11
CA ALA A 170 -14.51 20.33 4.56
C ALA A 170 -14.04 19.06 5.30
N VAL A 171 -13.05 18.36 4.76
CA VAL A 171 -12.41 17.20 5.42
C VAL A 171 -11.84 17.60 6.78
N ASN A 172 -11.11 18.72 6.80
CA ASN A 172 -10.52 19.27 8.03
C ASN A 172 -11.57 19.70 9.05
N ALA A 173 -12.72 20.23 8.61
CA ALA A 173 -13.80 20.65 9.48
C ALA A 173 -14.39 19.43 10.22
N VAL A 174 -14.65 18.34 9.49
CA VAL A 174 -15.09 17.07 10.09
C VAL A 174 -14.05 16.55 11.08
N LEU A 175 -12.77 16.44 10.67
CA LEU A 175 -11.68 15.96 11.54
C LEU A 175 -11.52 16.78 12.84
N ARG A 176 -11.87 18.06 12.84
CA ARG A 176 -11.76 18.94 14.02
C ARG A 176 -13.01 18.93 14.89
N ALA A 177 -14.11 18.36 14.43
CA ALA A 177 -15.34 18.31 15.18
C ALA A 177 -15.19 17.49 16.46
N ARG A 178 -15.97 17.86 17.49
CA ARG A 178 -16.03 17.09 18.74
C ARG A 178 -16.89 15.83 18.58
N ASP A 179 -17.93 15.92 17.76
CA ASP A 179 -18.94 14.88 17.56
C ASP A 179 -18.81 14.27 16.16
N ARG A 180 -17.61 13.76 15.88
CA ARG A 180 -17.19 13.29 14.54
C ARG A 180 -18.06 12.16 14.02
N GLU A 181 -18.28 11.15 14.85
CA GLU A 181 -19.05 9.96 14.48
C GLU A 181 -20.48 10.32 14.05
N ARG A 182 -21.18 11.19 14.80
CA ARG A 182 -22.51 11.65 14.40
C ARG A 182 -22.49 12.44 13.09
N ILE A 183 -21.52 13.34 12.91
CA ILE A 183 -21.40 14.13 11.68
C ILE A 183 -21.15 13.22 10.48
N VAL A 184 -20.20 12.30 10.58
CA VAL A 184 -19.87 11.34 9.51
C VAL A 184 -21.08 10.47 9.17
N ASN A 185 -21.79 9.95 10.18
CA ASN A 185 -23.00 9.15 9.95
C ASN A 185 -24.08 9.97 9.23
N ASN A 186 -24.28 11.23 9.61
CA ASN A 186 -25.24 12.11 8.94
C ASN A 186 -24.85 12.38 7.47
N LEU A 187 -23.56 12.60 7.18
CA LEU A 187 -23.07 12.81 5.82
C LEU A 187 -23.27 11.56 4.95
N ILE A 188 -22.99 10.37 5.49
CA ILE A 188 -23.22 9.09 4.79
C ILE A 188 -24.72 8.91 4.50
N GLU A 189 -25.60 9.15 5.47
CA GLU A 189 -27.04 9.02 5.28
C GLU A 189 -27.60 10.05 4.29
N ALA A 190 -27.09 11.28 4.31
CA ALA A 190 -27.47 12.30 3.33
C ALA A 190 -27.02 11.91 1.91
N ALA A 191 -25.78 11.45 1.76
CA ALA A 191 -25.23 11.01 0.48
C ALA A 191 -25.99 9.80 -0.08
N ARG A 192 -26.37 8.83 0.77
CA ARG A 192 -27.24 7.68 0.39
C ARG A 192 -28.62 8.11 -0.09
N GLN A 193 -29.13 9.25 0.39
CA GLN A 193 -30.41 9.81 -0.03
C GLN A 193 -30.30 10.72 -1.26
N GLY A 194 -29.11 10.82 -1.88
CA GLY A 194 -28.84 11.72 -2.99
C GLY A 194 -28.89 13.20 -2.62
N ARG A 195 -28.77 13.52 -1.33
CA ARG A 195 -28.71 14.90 -0.83
C ARG A 195 -27.24 15.30 -0.73
N GLY A 196 -26.79 16.12 -1.67
CA GLY A 196 -25.49 16.77 -1.58
C GLY A 196 -25.57 17.91 -0.56
N GLU A 197 -25.14 17.64 0.67
CA GLU A 197 -24.97 18.67 1.70
C GLU A 197 -23.52 18.64 2.22
N ASP A 198 -23.01 19.83 2.57
CA ASP A 198 -21.69 20.07 3.18
C ASP A 198 -20.44 19.67 2.36
N GLY A 199 -20.52 19.74 1.03
CA GLY A 199 -19.35 19.59 0.15
C GLY A 199 -18.86 18.15 -0.03
N VAL A 200 -19.70 17.15 0.26
CA VAL A 200 -19.45 15.73 -0.08
C VAL A 200 -19.82 15.48 -1.55
N LEU A 201 -18.83 15.13 -2.36
CA LEU A 201 -19.00 14.74 -3.76
C LEU A 201 -19.53 13.33 -3.91
N SER A 202 -18.97 12.42 -3.11
CA SER A 202 -19.19 10.99 -3.24
C SER A 202 -18.77 10.24 -1.98
N PHE A 203 -19.06 8.95 -1.94
CA PHE A 203 -18.66 8.06 -0.85
C PHE A 203 -18.42 6.64 -1.36
N GLU A 204 -17.65 5.87 -0.62
CA GLU A 204 -17.47 4.43 -0.86
C GLU A 204 -18.75 3.67 -0.52
N GLU A 205 -19.42 3.10 -1.52
CA GLU A 205 -20.59 2.26 -1.29
C GLU A 205 -20.20 0.98 -0.54
N THR A 206 -20.74 0.77 0.66
CA THR A 206 -20.56 -0.47 1.42
C THR A 206 -21.67 -1.45 1.10
N GLY A 207 -21.32 -2.64 0.61
CA GLY A 207 -22.28 -3.67 0.19
C GLY A 207 -22.56 -3.69 -1.31
N GLY A 208 -22.00 -2.74 -2.05
CA GLY A 208 -21.69 -2.87 -3.46
C GLY A 208 -20.21 -2.58 -3.63
N VAL A 209 -19.48 -3.54 -4.17
CA VAL A 209 -18.58 -3.23 -5.28
C VAL A 209 -17.09 -2.85 -4.97
N VAL A 210 -16.59 -2.39 -3.80
CA VAL A 210 -15.09 -2.20 -3.66
C VAL A 210 -14.43 -2.65 -2.35
N GLY A 211 -15.15 -3.37 -1.48
CA GLY A 211 -14.71 -3.65 -0.10
C GLY A 211 -13.32 -4.29 0.07
N GLY A 212 -12.25 -3.49 0.10
CA GLY A 212 -10.87 -3.94 0.29
C GLY A 212 -10.26 -4.74 -0.87
N ALA A 213 -10.86 -4.71 -2.07
CA ALA A 213 -10.24 -5.26 -3.27
C ALA A 213 -9.09 -4.37 -3.74
N ARG A 214 -8.03 -4.99 -4.30
CA ARG A 214 -6.94 -4.21 -4.90
C ARG A 214 -7.48 -3.36 -6.03
N ALA A 215 -6.93 -2.16 -6.19
CA ALA A 215 -7.43 -1.21 -7.20
C ALA A 215 -7.40 -1.81 -8.61
N THR A 216 -6.30 -2.49 -8.94
CA THR A 216 -6.18 -3.17 -10.23
C THR A 216 -7.21 -4.28 -10.36
N GLU A 217 -7.32 -5.22 -9.41
CA GLU A 217 -8.30 -6.32 -9.45
C GLU A 217 -9.75 -5.83 -9.66
N ALA A 218 -10.11 -4.70 -9.04
CA ALA A 218 -11.42 -4.07 -9.16
C ALA A 218 -11.56 -3.15 -10.39
N GLY A 219 -10.52 -3.00 -11.21
CA GLY A 219 -10.57 -2.24 -12.46
C GLY A 219 -10.71 -0.72 -12.28
N TYR A 220 -10.24 -0.19 -11.15
CA TYR A 220 -10.20 1.25 -10.88
C TYR A 220 -8.77 1.71 -10.55
N LEU A 221 -8.56 3.02 -10.57
CA LEU A 221 -7.32 3.67 -10.17
C LEU A 221 -7.65 4.91 -9.34
N MET A 222 -6.99 5.09 -8.19
CA MET A 222 -7.08 6.34 -7.42
C MET A 222 -5.74 7.06 -7.35
N PRO A 223 -5.30 7.75 -8.42
CA PRO A 223 -4.03 8.48 -8.41
C PRO A 223 -4.06 9.65 -7.41
N VAL A 224 -2.97 9.84 -6.69
CA VAL A 224 -2.76 11.03 -5.86
C VAL A 224 -2.29 12.18 -6.73
N LEU A 225 -3.10 13.23 -6.82
CA LEU A 225 -2.86 14.43 -7.61
C LEU A 225 -2.11 15.49 -6.79
N SER A 226 -2.54 15.66 -5.54
CA SER A 226 -1.96 16.57 -4.55
C SER A 226 -2.18 16.03 -3.14
N PHE A 227 -1.46 16.58 -2.17
CA PHE A 227 -1.64 16.22 -0.78
C PHE A 227 -1.27 17.34 0.16
N GLN A 228 -1.88 17.32 1.35
CA GLN A 228 -1.48 18.18 2.46
C GLN A 228 -1.68 17.47 3.79
N ARG A 229 -0.86 17.83 4.79
CA ARG A 229 -0.94 17.22 6.11
C ARG A 229 -1.80 18.04 7.06
N SER A 230 -2.75 17.39 7.73
CA SER A 230 -3.53 18.04 8.79
C SER A 230 -2.65 18.33 10.01
N ARG A 231 -2.45 19.61 10.31
CA ARG A 231 -1.52 20.07 11.37
C ARG A 231 -1.82 19.53 12.78
N LYS A 232 -3.08 19.20 13.08
CA LYS A 232 -3.52 18.84 14.45
C LYS A 232 -3.54 17.32 14.70
N LEU A 233 -3.88 16.54 13.68
CA LEU A 233 -4.05 15.09 13.81
C LEU A 233 -2.96 14.30 13.08
N GLY A 234 -2.16 14.95 12.23
CA GLY A 234 -1.12 14.27 11.46
C GLY A 234 -1.64 13.41 10.30
N VAL A 235 -2.97 13.37 10.09
CA VAL A 235 -3.70 12.75 8.97
C VAL A 235 -3.25 13.35 7.63
N GLN A 236 -3.07 12.52 6.61
CA GLN A 236 -2.86 13.00 5.24
C GLN A 236 -4.20 13.27 4.57
N LEU A 237 -4.34 14.47 4.01
CA LEU A 237 -5.43 14.83 3.13
C LEU A 237 -4.92 14.70 1.71
N LEU A 238 -5.63 13.94 0.89
CA LEU A 238 -5.21 13.59 -0.45
C LEU A 238 -6.24 14.11 -1.42
N GLU A 239 -5.78 14.84 -2.43
CA GLU A 239 -6.56 15.11 -3.63
C GLU A 239 -6.32 13.93 -4.58
N ILE A 240 -7.40 13.23 -4.90
CA ILE A 240 -7.36 12.00 -5.70
C ILE A 240 -8.37 12.08 -6.83
N ALA A 241 -8.06 11.44 -7.94
CA ALA A 241 -9.08 11.06 -8.92
C ALA A 241 -9.59 9.66 -8.57
N SER A 242 -10.80 9.31 -8.98
CA SER A 242 -11.27 7.93 -8.95
C SER A 242 -11.72 7.54 -10.34
N LEU A 243 -10.83 6.78 -10.99
CA LEU A 243 -10.91 6.47 -12.41
C LEU A 243 -11.28 5.00 -12.57
N ASN A 244 -12.44 4.72 -13.14
CA ASN A 244 -12.80 3.37 -13.53
C ASN A 244 -12.30 3.11 -14.94
N ARG A 245 -11.87 1.88 -15.23
CA ARG A 245 -11.70 1.45 -16.62
C ARG A 245 -13.05 1.60 -17.31
N ASP A 246 -13.05 2.20 -18.52
CA ASP A 246 -14.27 2.41 -19.31
C ASP A 246 -15.19 1.18 -19.34
N ALA A 247 -16.49 1.46 -19.44
CA ALA A 247 -17.50 0.48 -19.83
C ALA A 247 -17.25 0.02 -21.28
N GLY A 248 -16.26 -0.85 -21.47
CA GLY A 248 -16.29 -1.84 -22.54
C GLY A 248 -17.52 -2.74 -22.38
N PRO A 249 -17.71 -3.76 -23.25
CA PRO A 249 -18.72 -4.78 -23.02
C PRO A 249 -18.63 -5.26 -21.57
N PRO A 250 -19.78 -5.53 -20.91
CA PRO A 250 -19.83 -5.83 -19.49
C PRO A 250 -18.72 -6.80 -19.12
N PRO A 251 -18.03 -6.59 -17.97
CA PRO A 251 -16.99 -7.51 -17.55
C PRO A 251 -17.50 -8.94 -17.70
N PRO A 252 -16.63 -9.91 -18.07
CA PRO A 252 -17.04 -11.31 -18.17
C PRO A 252 -17.85 -11.65 -16.93
N PRO A 253 -18.98 -12.37 -17.09
CA PRO A 253 -19.92 -12.55 -16.02
C PRO A 253 -19.16 -12.97 -14.77
N PRO A 254 -19.40 -12.30 -13.63
CA PRO A 254 -18.86 -12.63 -12.32
C PRO A 254 -18.53 -14.12 -12.22
N SER A 255 -17.28 -14.53 -12.05
CA SER A 255 -16.94 -15.95 -12.07
C SER A 255 -16.05 -16.33 -10.91
N VAL A 256 -16.27 -17.52 -10.35
CA VAL A 256 -15.40 -18.07 -9.31
C VAL A 256 -14.56 -19.19 -9.89
N LYS A 257 -13.28 -19.20 -9.52
CA LYS A 257 -12.31 -20.23 -9.90
C LYS A 257 -12.37 -21.40 -8.93
N THR A 258 -12.57 -22.61 -9.44
CA THR A 258 -12.49 -23.87 -8.70
C THR A 258 -11.05 -24.42 -8.63
N CYS A 259 -10.81 -25.45 -7.81
CA CYS A 259 -9.48 -26.07 -7.67
C CYS A 259 -8.90 -26.61 -9.00
N ASP A 260 -9.74 -27.09 -9.92
CA ASP A 260 -9.32 -27.58 -11.24
C ASP A 260 -9.13 -26.45 -12.26
N GLY A 261 -9.26 -25.19 -11.83
CA GLY A 261 -9.13 -24.01 -12.68
C GLY A 261 -10.38 -23.65 -13.48
N THR A 262 -11.49 -24.38 -13.31
CA THR A 262 -12.76 -24.06 -13.97
C THR A 262 -13.31 -22.73 -13.44
N LEU A 263 -13.79 -21.88 -14.36
CA LEU A 263 -14.48 -20.64 -14.02
C LEU A 263 -15.99 -20.88 -14.03
N ILE A 264 -16.65 -20.69 -12.89
CA ILE A 264 -18.10 -20.82 -12.73
C ILE A 264 -18.72 -19.42 -12.71
N PRO A 265 -19.51 -19.02 -13.73
CA PRO A 265 -20.23 -17.76 -13.69
C PRO A 265 -21.30 -17.74 -12.58
N THR A 266 -21.31 -16.72 -11.73
CA THR A 266 -22.31 -16.48 -10.69
C THR A 266 -22.47 -14.98 -10.39
N THR A 267 -23.64 -14.42 -10.66
CA THR A 267 -24.00 -13.04 -10.27
C THR A 267 -24.72 -12.98 -8.92
N ASP A 268 -25.11 -14.14 -8.37
CA ASP A 268 -25.78 -14.25 -7.08
C ASP A 268 -24.73 -14.27 -5.95
N GLU A 269 -24.84 -13.32 -5.01
CA GLU A 269 -23.93 -13.22 -3.88
C GLU A 269 -23.94 -14.46 -3.00
N ARG A 270 -25.12 -14.99 -2.68
CA ARG A 270 -25.26 -16.16 -1.80
C ARG A 270 -24.65 -17.39 -2.45
N ALA A 271 -24.80 -17.55 -3.76
CA ALA A 271 -24.13 -18.59 -4.52
C ALA A 271 -22.62 -18.36 -4.59
N ALA A 272 -22.18 -17.12 -4.81
CA ALA A 272 -20.76 -16.76 -4.85
C ALA A 272 -20.04 -17.10 -3.53
N LEU A 273 -20.66 -16.80 -2.37
CA LEU A 273 -20.09 -17.09 -1.05
C LEU A 273 -19.68 -18.56 -0.89
N ARG A 274 -20.43 -19.50 -1.47
CA ARG A 274 -20.16 -20.95 -1.39
C ARG A 274 -18.82 -21.35 -1.99
N HIS A 275 -18.24 -20.49 -2.82
CA HIS A 275 -17.00 -20.75 -3.52
C HIS A 275 -15.79 -20.06 -2.90
N ILE A 276 -15.95 -19.34 -1.78
CA ILE A 276 -14.80 -18.78 -1.04
C ILE A 276 -13.93 -19.94 -0.54
N ARG A 277 -12.66 -19.93 -0.91
CA ARG A 277 -11.68 -20.95 -0.47
C ARG A 277 -10.82 -20.44 0.67
N THR A 278 -10.53 -21.32 1.62
CA THR A 278 -9.70 -21.00 2.79
C THR A 278 -8.41 -21.81 2.78
N GLY A 279 -7.28 -21.14 2.95
CA GLY A 279 -5.96 -21.75 3.13
C GLY A 279 -5.47 -21.49 4.55
N ILE A 280 -5.09 -22.56 5.26
CA ILE A 280 -4.57 -22.50 6.63
C ILE A 280 -3.20 -23.16 6.65
N VAL A 281 -2.16 -22.43 7.06
CA VAL A 281 -0.81 -22.96 7.22
C VAL A 281 -0.39 -22.87 8.68
N PHE A 282 0.03 -24.00 9.24
CA PHE A 282 0.63 -24.05 10.56
C PHE A 282 2.15 -23.98 10.42
N VAL A 283 2.78 -23.02 11.11
CA VAL A 283 4.23 -22.85 11.19
C VAL A 283 4.62 -23.14 12.63
N VAL A 284 5.25 -24.29 12.84
CA VAL A 284 5.36 -24.90 14.17
C VAL A 284 6.82 -25.02 14.58
N ASP A 285 7.16 -24.43 15.73
CA ASP A 285 8.38 -24.74 16.43
C ASP A 285 8.37 -26.21 16.85
N THR A 286 9.41 -26.95 16.49
CA THR A 286 9.54 -28.37 16.82
C THR A 286 10.73 -28.67 17.72
N THR A 287 11.09 -27.75 18.60
CA THR A 287 12.04 -27.98 19.71
C THR A 287 11.49 -28.94 20.76
N ILE A 288 12.32 -29.29 21.76
CA ILE A 288 11.97 -30.29 22.80
C ILE A 288 10.73 -29.86 23.60
N SER A 289 10.63 -28.59 23.99
CA SER A 289 9.55 -28.05 24.82
C SER A 289 8.18 -28.08 24.13
N MET A 290 8.16 -28.16 22.79
CA MET A 290 6.95 -28.07 21.98
C MET A 290 6.12 -29.36 21.92
N GLY A 291 6.61 -30.47 22.47
CA GLY A 291 5.96 -31.79 22.40
C GLY A 291 4.45 -31.79 22.72
N PRO A 292 4.01 -31.33 23.90
CA PRO A 292 2.59 -31.30 24.27
C PRO A 292 1.73 -30.47 23.31
N TYR A 293 2.28 -29.36 22.81
CA TYR A 293 1.59 -28.41 21.92
C TYR A 293 1.40 -28.96 20.51
N ILE A 294 2.38 -29.71 20.00
CA ILE A 294 2.31 -30.44 18.73
C ILE A 294 1.19 -31.49 18.80
N GLU A 295 1.07 -32.21 19.91
CA GLU A 295 0.00 -33.20 20.09
C GLU A 295 -1.39 -32.54 20.09
N ARG A 296 -1.59 -31.46 20.85
CA ARG A 296 -2.87 -30.73 20.88
C ARG A 296 -3.23 -30.11 19.52
N LEU A 297 -2.26 -29.57 18.79
CA LEU A 297 -2.48 -29.07 17.43
C LEU A 297 -2.96 -30.20 16.51
N ARG A 298 -2.34 -31.38 16.60
CA ARG A 298 -2.72 -32.55 15.79
C ARG A 298 -4.16 -32.97 16.06
N GLU A 299 -4.56 -33.02 17.33
CA GLU A 299 -5.94 -33.32 17.71
C GLU A 299 -6.94 -32.28 17.18
N ALA A 300 -6.61 -30.99 17.29
CA ALA A 300 -7.46 -29.92 16.80
C ALA A 300 -7.66 -29.98 15.27
N VAL A 301 -6.58 -30.24 14.52
CA VAL A 301 -6.65 -30.39 13.05
C VAL A 301 -7.39 -31.67 12.64
N GLN A 302 -7.25 -32.76 13.39
CA GLN A 302 -8.03 -33.99 13.16
C GLN A 302 -9.54 -33.72 13.26
N ILE A 303 -9.96 -33.07 14.34
CA ILE A 303 -11.38 -32.76 14.57
C ILE A 303 -11.91 -31.82 13.49
N ALA A 304 -11.14 -30.79 13.16
CA ALA A 304 -11.42 -29.86 12.08
C ALA A 304 -11.62 -30.56 10.73
N HIS A 305 -10.70 -31.47 10.39
CA HIS A 305 -10.78 -32.26 9.17
C HIS A 305 -12.04 -33.14 9.16
N ASP A 306 -12.35 -33.82 10.27
CA ASP A 306 -13.52 -34.70 10.36
C ASP A 306 -14.83 -33.92 10.24
N GLU A 307 -14.90 -32.71 10.81
CA GLU A 307 -16.04 -31.81 10.65
C GLU A 307 -16.23 -31.34 9.21
N LEU A 308 -15.15 -30.95 8.53
CA LEU A 308 -15.20 -30.56 7.11
C LEU A 308 -15.60 -31.74 6.24
N LYS A 309 -15.09 -32.94 6.52
CA LYS A 309 -15.47 -34.18 5.84
C LYS A 309 -16.95 -34.48 6.01
N ALA A 310 -17.47 -34.42 7.23
CA ALA A 310 -18.88 -34.65 7.52
C ALA A 310 -19.79 -33.62 6.82
N ALA A 311 -19.30 -32.40 6.63
CA ALA A 311 -20.02 -31.33 5.92
C ALA A 311 -19.83 -31.35 4.39
N GLY A 312 -18.95 -32.19 3.85
CA GLY A 312 -18.61 -32.21 2.41
C GLY A 312 -17.83 -30.97 1.94
N LEU A 313 -17.03 -30.36 2.82
CA LEU A 313 -16.34 -29.08 2.61
C LEU A 313 -14.81 -29.21 2.46
N LEU A 314 -14.30 -30.42 2.23
CA LEU A 314 -12.86 -30.67 2.09
C LEU A 314 -12.22 -30.00 0.87
N ASP A 315 -13.01 -29.65 -0.15
CA ASP A 315 -12.56 -28.88 -1.32
C ASP A 315 -12.54 -27.36 -1.07
N ARG A 316 -13.13 -26.89 0.05
CA ARG A 316 -13.18 -25.48 0.43
C ARG A 316 -12.07 -25.05 1.36
N THR A 317 -11.35 -26.00 1.96
CA THR A 317 -10.29 -25.71 2.93
C THR A 317 -9.04 -26.53 2.64
N SER A 318 -7.94 -25.83 2.38
CA SER A 318 -6.61 -26.43 2.23
C SER A 318 -5.79 -26.21 3.49
N PHE A 319 -5.09 -27.25 3.93
CA PHE A 319 -4.16 -27.21 5.07
C PHE A 319 -2.72 -27.33 4.59
N GLY A 320 -1.83 -26.54 5.19
CA GLY A 320 -0.38 -26.65 5.07
C GLY A 320 0.29 -26.76 6.45
N LEU A 321 1.45 -27.40 6.50
CA LEU A 321 2.22 -27.59 7.72
C LEU A 321 3.72 -27.51 7.45
N ILE A 322 4.36 -26.57 8.14
CA ILE A 322 5.80 -26.38 8.14
C ILE A 322 6.28 -26.49 9.58
N ALA A 323 7.33 -27.27 9.77
CA ALA A 323 8.10 -27.24 11.00
C ALA A 323 9.38 -26.44 10.79
N TYR A 324 9.81 -25.74 11.82
CA TYR A 324 11.14 -25.14 11.86
C TYR A 324 11.86 -25.46 13.18
N ARG A 325 13.17 -25.28 13.15
CA ARG A 325 14.15 -25.40 14.24
C ARG A 325 15.34 -24.49 13.92
N ASN A 326 16.29 -24.36 14.84
CA ASN A 326 17.55 -23.65 14.62
C ASN A 326 18.44 -24.26 13.53
N ASP A 327 19.27 -23.44 12.87
CA ASP A 327 20.39 -23.92 12.05
C ASP A 327 21.62 -24.23 12.91
N MET A 328 22.11 -25.46 12.77
CA MET A 328 23.31 -25.98 13.43
C MET A 328 24.40 -26.38 12.44
N SER A 329 24.33 -25.92 11.19
CA SER A 329 25.32 -26.15 10.13
C SER A 329 26.73 -25.73 10.52
N LEU A 330 26.89 -24.75 11.41
CA LEU A 330 28.17 -24.29 11.95
C LEU A 330 28.73 -25.19 13.08
N GLU A 331 27.96 -26.14 13.59
CA GLU A 331 28.41 -27.16 14.57
C GLU A 331 27.93 -28.59 14.22
N PRO A 332 28.30 -29.14 13.05
CA PRO A 332 27.80 -30.44 12.58
C PRO A 332 28.05 -31.59 13.56
N GLN A 333 29.20 -31.56 14.26
CA GLN A 333 29.62 -32.54 15.26
C GLN A 333 28.71 -32.61 16.51
N LYS A 334 27.85 -31.61 16.73
CA LYS A 334 26.84 -31.60 17.80
C LYS A 334 25.41 -31.73 17.25
N SER A 335 25.26 -31.74 15.92
CA SER A 335 23.96 -31.68 15.27
C SER A 335 23.37 -33.09 15.12
N GLN A 336 22.38 -33.40 15.96
CA GLN A 336 21.36 -34.41 15.66
C GLN A 336 20.03 -33.73 15.25
N LEU A 337 20.11 -32.46 14.83
CA LEU A 337 18.96 -31.69 14.36
C LEU A 337 18.71 -32.04 12.89
N GLU A 338 17.57 -32.68 12.65
CA GLU A 338 17.23 -33.28 11.36
C GLU A 338 17.01 -32.27 10.22
N TYR A 339 16.53 -31.06 10.53
CA TYR A 339 16.20 -30.01 9.57
C TYR A 339 16.14 -28.64 10.24
N VAL A 340 16.38 -27.58 9.46
CA VAL A 340 16.08 -26.19 9.85
C VAL A 340 14.64 -25.84 9.52
N THR A 341 14.22 -26.13 8.29
CA THR A 341 12.83 -26.05 7.85
C THR A 341 12.42 -27.33 7.15
N ARG A 342 11.16 -27.75 7.34
CA ARG A 342 10.60 -28.91 6.63
C ARG A 342 9.12 -28.70 6.37
N VAL A 343 8.74 -28.82 5.10
CA VAL A 343 7.33 -28.87 4.70
C VAL A 343 6.85 -30.30 4.86
N PHE A 344 5.92 -30.52 5.78
CA PHE A 344 5.26 -31.82 5.96
C PHE A 344 4.03 -31.95 5.07
N GLN A 345 3.30 -30.85 4.91
CA GLN A 345 2.10 -30.76 4.08
C GLN A 345 2.16 -29.46 3.28
N PRO A 346 2.32 -29.49 1.95
CA PRO A 346 2.19 -28.30 1.14
C PRO A 346 0.73 -27.84 1.07
N LEU A 347 0.53 -26.52 1.00
CA LEU A 347 -0.77 -25.90 0.78
C LEU A 347 -1.08 -25.99 -0.71
N THR A 348 -1.88 -26.99 -1.09
CA THR A 348 -2.31 -27.22 -2.46
C THR A 348 -3.81 -27.48 -2.48
N CYS A 349 -4.49 -26.95 -3.50
CA CYS A 349 -5.92 -27.22 -3.70
C CYS A 349 -6.13 -28.70 -4.03
N GLY A 350 -7.13 -29.33 -3.41
CA GLY A 350 -7.46 -30.74 -3.69
C GLY A 350 -6.44 -31.77 -3.21
N ALA A 351 -5.52 -31.39 -2.29
CA ALA A 351 -4.64 -32.35 -1.64
C ALA A 351 -5.44 -33.47 -0.97
N GLU A 352 -5.00 -34.72 -1.12
CA GLU A 352 -5.67 -35.90 -0.53
C GLU A 352 -5.84 -35.73 0.99
N PRO A 353 -7.09 -35.57 1.49
CA PRO A 353 -7.34 -35.23 2.89
C PRO A 353 -6.83 -36.29 3.87
N GLY A 354 -6.83 -37.57 3.47
CA GLY A 354 -6.32 -38.68 4.28
C GLY A 354 -4.82 -38.61 4.58
N ARG A 355 -4.02 -37.94 3.73
CA ARG A 355 -2.56 -37.84 3.93
C ARG A 355 -2.17 -36.76 4.94
N LEU A 356 -3.04 -35.80 5.22
CA LEU A 356 -2.79 -34.71 6.16
C LEU A 356 -2.43 -35.26 7.54
N LEU A 357 -3.25 -36.18 8.04
CA LEU A 357 -3.14 -36.73 9.39
C LEU A 357 -1.87 -37.58 9.56
N ASP A 358 -1.56 -38.39 8.55
CA ASP A 358 -0.30 -39.15 8.49
C ASP A 358 0.92 -38.23 8.51
N ARG A 359 0.89 -37.15 7.72
CA ARG A 359 1.96 -36.15 7.64
C ARG A 359 2.11 -35.37 8.96
N MET A 360 0.99 -35.04 9.62
CA MET A 360 1.02 -34.45 10.96
C MET A 360 1.57 -35.43 12.00
N GLY A 361 1.27 -36.72 11.88
CA GLY A 361 1.82 -37.79 12.73
C GLY A 361 3.34 -37.87 12.67
N ALA A 362 3.93 -37.50 11.53
CA ALA A 362 5.38 -37.47 11.30
C ALA A 362 6.08 -36.26 11.96
N VAL A 363 5.36 -35.22 12.36
CA VAL A 363 5.95 -34.09 13.09
C VAL A 363 6.28 -34.52 14.51
N LYS A 364 7.56 -34.54 14.85
CA LYS A 364 8.07 -34.92 16.17
C LYS A 364 8.92 -33.79 16.77
N PRO A 365 8.87 -33.58 18.10
CA PRO A 365 9.79 -32.66 18.76
C PRO A 365 11.23 -33.13 18.58
N ALA A 366 12.17 -32.18 18.57
CA ALA A 366 13.59 -32.45 18.54
C ALA A 366 14.00 -33.32 19.74
N ARG A 367 15.06 -34.11 19.57
CA ARG A 367 15.61 -34.96 20.66
C ARG A 367 16.81 -34.34 21.35
N VAL A 368 17.37 -33.29 20.75
CA VAL A 368 18.56 -32.58 21.24
C VAL A 368 18.24 -31.10 21.39
N SER A 369 18.86 -30.47 22.38
CA SER A 369 18.72 -29.04 22.62
C SER A 369 19.44 -28.24 21.54
N THR A 370 18.85 -27.12 21.16
CA THR A 370 19.46 -26.07 20.33
C THR A 370 20.41 -25.22 21.17
N ARG A 371 21.30 -24.46 20.50
CA ARG A 371 22.31 -23.62 21.18
C ARG A 371 21.72 -22.34 21.75
N SER A 372 20.99 -21.59 20.94
CA SER A 372 20.29 -20.38 21.35
C SER A 372 18.90 -20.72 21.89
N PHE A 373 18.37 -19.85 22.74
CA PHE A 373 16.97 -19.95 23.14
C PHE A 373 16.03 -19.49 22.02
N SER A 374 16.41 -18.45 21.28
CA SER A 374 15.69 -18.03 20.07
C SER A 374 15.89 -19.04 18.94
N GLU A 375 14.85 -19.24 18.15
CA GLU A 375 14.76 -20.23 17.07
C GLU A 375 14.55 -19.54 15.71
N ASP A 376 14.76 -20.27 14.61
CA ASP A 376 14.67 -19.70 13.26
C ASP A 376 13.23 -19.63 12.70
N ALA A 377 12.37 -18.89 13.41
CA ALA A 377 10.98 -18.67 12.99
C ALA A 377 10.90 -17.94 11.63
N ILE A 378 11.90 -17.11 11.29
CA ILE A 378 11.96 -16.41 10.01
C ILE A 378 12.07 -17.41 8.87
N ALA A 379 12.91 -18.44 8.99
CA ALA A 379 13.00 -19.48 7.97
C ALA A 379 11.67 -20.23 7.79
N GLY A 380 10.98 -20.58 8.88
CA GLY A 380 9.66 -21.21 8.82
C GLY A 380 8.63 -20.35 8.10
N LEU A 381 8.56 -19.05 8.44
CA LEU A 381 7.65 -18.09 7.83
C LEU A 381 7.99 -17.78 6.37
N TYR A 382 9.28 -17.71 6.02
CA TYR A 382 9.75 -17.52 4.66
C TYR A 382 9.20 -18.62 3.74
N GLU A 383 9.34 -19.90 4.13
CA GLU A 383 8.78 -21.01 3.35
C GLU A 383 7.25 -21.02 3.36
N ALA A 384 6.64 -20.63 4.48
CA ALA A 384 5.19 -20.58 4.61
C ALA A 384 4.56 -19.60 3.62
N LEU A 385 5.26 -18.53 3.27
CA LEU A 385 4.83 -17.54 2.29
C LEU A 385 5.13 -17.95 0.83
N GLY A 386 5.60 -19.17 0.58
CA GLY A 386 5.90 -19.66 -0.77
C GLY A 386 7.36 -19.50 -1.19
N GLY A 387 8.25 -19.38 -0.20
CA GLY A 387 9.69 -19.28 -0.40
C GLY A 387 10.29 -20.29 -1.39
N GLN A 388 11.38 -19.89 -2.03
CA GLN A 388 12.06 -20.66 -3.07
C GLN A 388 13.38 -21.25 -2.58
N SER A 389 13.38 -21.80 -1.36
CA SER A 389 14.57 -22.49 -0.84
C SER A 389 15.05 -23.53 -1.85
N ALA A 390 16.36 -23.57 -2.09
CA ALA A 390 16.96 -24.58 -2.96
C ALA A 390 16.72 -26.01 -2.45
N ASP A 391 16.43 -26.15 -1.16
CA ASP A 391 16.13 -27.42 -0.49
C ASP A 391 14.71 -27.94 -0.79
N LEU A 392 13.80 -27.10 -1.32
CA LEU A 392 12.40 -27.46 -1.55
C LEU A 392 12.08 -27.56 -3.05
N GLY A 393 11.51 -28.71 -3.43
CA GLY A 393 11.00 -28.90 -4.80
C GLY A 393 9.75 -28.04 -5.08
N PRO A 394 9.40 -27.79 -6.35
CA PRO A 394 8.18 -27.04 -6.69
C PRO A 394 6.88 -27.61 -6.09
N ALA A 395 6.82 -28.93 -5.89
CA ALA A 395 5.65 -29.62 -5.32
C ALA A 395 5.52 -29.45 -3.79
N GLU A 396 6.54 -28.95 -3.12
CA GLU A 396 6.57 -28.74 -1.67
C GLU A 396 6.28 -27.28 -1.29
N ARG A 397 6.04 -26.41 -2.28
CA ARG A 397 5.76 -24.98 -2.04
C ARG A 397 4.34 -24.74 -1.55
N MET A 398 4.16 -23.64 -0.83
CA MET A 398 2.85 -23.14 -0.42
C MET A 398 2.23 -22.33 -1.57
N VAL A 399 1.12 -22.82 -2.15
CA VAL A 399 0.40 -22.17 -3.24
C VAL A 399 -0.80 -21.41 -2.65
N TRP A 400 -0.65 -20.11 -2.47
CA TRP A 400 -1.66 -19.24 -1.84
C TRP A 400 -2.70 -18.69 -2.83
N GLU A 401 -2.39 -18.71 -4.12
CA GLU A 401 -3.22 -18.20 -5.22
C GLU A 401 -4.58 -18.91 -5.31
N ASP A 402 -4.67 -20.11 -4.73
CA ASP A 402 -5.90 -20.89 -4.65
C ASP A 402 -6.77 -20.58 -3.42
N ALA A 403 -6.31 -19.74 -2.49
CA ALA A 403 -7.06 -19.36 -1.31
C ALA A 403 -7.50 -17.89 -1.36
N ASP A 404 -8.74 -17.61 -0.96
CA ASP A 404 -9.29 -16.27 -0.78
C ASP A 404 -9.08 -15.77 0.65
N ALA A 405 -9.32 -16.65 1.62
CA ALA A 405 -8.99 -16.46 3.04
C ALA A 405 -7.66 -17.16 3.35
N ARG A 406 -6.66 -16.41 3.81
CA ARG A 406 -5.28 -16.90 3.94
C ARG A 406 -4.78 -16.68 5.37
N PHE A 407 -4.51 -17.78 6.07
CA PHE A 407 -4.13 -17.77 7.47
C PHE A 407 -2.83 -18.52 7.72
N ILE A 408 -1.90 -17.89 8.44
CA ILE A 408 -0.77 -18.56 9.07
C ILE A 408 -0.97 -18.55 10.58
N PHE A 409 -0.87 -19.71 11.23
CA PHE A 409 -0.74 -19.82 12.68
C PHE A 409 0.71 -20.16 13.02
N LEU A 410 1.44 -19.20 13.60
CA LEU A 410 2.80 -19.40 14.09
C LEU A 410 2.73 -19.85 15.55
N ILE A 411 3.32 -21.00 15.89
CA ILE A 411 3.24 -21.58 17.23
C ILE A 411 4.66 -21.79 17.75
N THR A 412 5.01 -21.10 18.85
CA THR A 412 6.39 -21.02 19.36
C THR A 412 6.41 -20.65 20.84
N ASP A 413 7.41 -21.14 21.59
CA ASP A 413 7.70 -20.75 22.97
C ASP A 413 8.97 -19.88 23.11
N ALA A 414 9.56 -19.52 21.97
CA ALA A 414 10.76 -18.72 21.88
C ALA A 414 10.59 -17.57 20.88
N GLY A 415 11.42 -16.53 21.02
CA GLY A 415 11.57 -15.47 20.03
C GLY A 415 12.31 -15.90 18.76
N ALA A 416 12.20 -15.10 17.71
CA ALA A 416 12.87 -15.35 16.43
C ALA A 416 14.35 -14.93 16.49
N LEU A 417 15.21 -15.65 15.77
CA LEU A 417 16.57 -15.21 15.50
C LEU A 417 16.56 -13.85 14.77
N PRO A 418 17.40 -12.89 15.20
CA PRO A 418 17.53 -11.63 14.48
C PRO A 418 18.21 -11.86 13.12
N ALA A 419 17.93 -10.99 12.16
CA ALA A 419 18.47 -11.07 10.79
C ALA A 419 20.01 -11.18 10.72
N GLY A 420 20.73 -10.57 11.66
CA GLY A 420 22.20 -10.60 11.73
C GLY A 420 22.78 -11.82 12.46
N ASP A 421 21.96 -12.77 12.91
CA ASP A 421 22.45 -13.95 13.62
C ASP A 421 23.15 -14.92 12.65
N PRO A 422 24.37 -15.41 12.96
CA PRO A 422 25.06 -16.40 12.14
C PRO A 422 24.32 -17.73 11.95
N GLN A 423 23.36 -18.04 12.81
CA GLN A 423 22.53 -19.25 12.73
C GLN A 423 21.21 -19.03 11.98
N SER A 424 20.97 -17.84 11.42
CA SER A 424 19.82 -17.63 10.55
C SER A 424 20.03 -18.33 9.20
N LYS A 425 19.06 -19.15 8.77
CA LYS A 425 19.04 -19.74 7.42
C LYS A 425 19.01 -18.68 6.33
N TYR A 426 18.39 -17.54 6.63
CA TYR A 426 18.27 -16.40 5.73
C TYR A 426 18.90 -15.15 6.35
N PRO A 427 20.25 -15.06 6.33
CA PRO A 427 20.95 -13.90 6.87
C PRO A 427 20.46 -12.61 6.22
N GLY A 428 20.17 -11.62 7.06
CA GLY A 428 19.72 -10.30 6.65
C GLY A 428 18.22 -10.18 6.39
N VAL A 429 17.43 -11.25 6.47
CA VAL A 429 15.96 -11.15 6.43
C VAL A 429 15.42 -10.91 7.83
N ASP A 430 14.65 -9.83 8.01
CA ASP A 430 13.96 -9.54 9.27
C ASP A 430 12.44 -9.85 9.24
N LEU A 431 11.79 -9.79 10.40
CA LEU A 431 10.35 -10.02 10.51
C LEU A 431 9.50 -8.91 9.86
N ALA A 432 10.04 -7.71 9.65
CA ALA A 432 9.33 -6.65 8.96
C ALA A 432 9.24 -6.93 7.46
N ALA A 433 10.29 -7.54 6.88
CA ALA A 433 10.26 -8.04 5.51
C ALA A 433 9.22 -9.16 5.35
N ILE A 434 9.18 -10.12 6.28
CA ILE A 434 8.16 -11.19 6.32
C ILE A 434 6.74 -10.60 6.44
N HIS A 435 6.54 -9.64 7.34
CA HIS A 435 5.25 -8.96 7.52
C HIS A 435 4.79 -8.24 6.25
N ALA A 436 5.69 -7.53 5.57
CA ALA A 436 5.40 -6.82 4.33
C ALA A 436 5.02 -7.78 3.19
N ASP A 437 5.69 -8.94 3.06
CA ASP A 437 5.34 -9.94 2.05
C ASP A 437 4.02 -10.64 2.38
N ALA A 438 3.76 -10.99 3.65
CA ALA A 438 2.48 -11.52 4.09
C ALA A 438 1.32 -10.55 3.79
N THR A 439 1.49 -9.26 4.16
CA THR A 439 0.54 -8.18 3.86
C THR A 439 0.31 -8.04 2.35
N GLY A 440 1.39 -8.12 1.57
CA GLY A 440 1.39 -8.09 0.12
C GLY A 440 0.64 -9.26 -0.52
N LYS A 441 0.73 -10.45 0.07
CA LYS A 441 0.06 -11.69 -0.34
C LYS A 441 -1.30 -11.87 0.34
N ASP A 442 -1.79 -10.87 1.07
CA ASP A 442 -3.04 -10.94 1.85
C ASP A 442 -3.13 -12.11 2.84
N VAL A 443 -1.97 -12.58 3.33
CA VAL A 443 -1.85 -13.62 4.34
C VAL A 443 -1.86 -12.96 5.72
N THR A 444 -2.79 -13.38 6.58
CA THR A 444 -2.82 -12.92 7.97
C THR A 444 -2.12 -13.90 8.88
N ILE A 445 -1.18 -13.39 9.67
CA ILE A 445 -0.38 -14.19 10.61
C ILE A 445 -0.95 -14.03 12.02
N PHE A 446 -1.17 -15.15 12.69
CA PHE A 446 -1.57 -15.28 14.08
C PHE A 446 -0.44 -15.95 14.88
N PRO A 447 0.45 -15.17 15.51
CA PRO A 447 1.43 -15.72 16.43
C PRO A 447 0.76 -16.12 17.75
N ILE A 448 0.88 -17.40 18.09
CA ILE A 448 0.49 -18.00 19.36
C ILE A 448 1.80 -18.27 20.13
N HIS A 449 2.14 -17.33 21.01
CA HIS A 449 3.40 -17.32 21.74
C HIS A 449 3.22 -17.91 23.15
N LEU A 450 3.92 -19.00 23.41
CA LEU A 450 3.88 -19.74 24.67
C LEU A 450 4.93 -19.17 25.63
N ILE A 451 4.47 -18.64 26.75
CA ILE A 451 5.30 -17.94 27.74
C ILE A 451 5.80 -18.95 28.77
N SER A 452 7.01 -19.46 28.57
CA SER A 452 7.66 -20.40 29.51
C SER A 452 8.42 -19.68 30.62
N LYS A 453 8.59 -20.37 31.77
CA LYS A 453 9.40 -19.86 32.90
C LYS A 453 10.86 -19.73 32.48
N GLU A 454 11.32 -20.61 31.61
CA GLU A 454 12.64 -20.60 30.99
C GLU A 454 12.83 -19.36 30.10
N ALA A 455 11.85 -19.02 29.26
CA ALA A 455 11.86 -17.79 28.45
C ALA A 455 11.94 -16.54 29.32
N GLN A 456 11.17 -16.52 30.43
CA GLN A 456 11.19 -15.43 31.40
C GLN A 456 12.57 -15.30 32.08
N ALA A 457 13.13 -16.42 32.56
CA ALA A 457 14.44 -16.45 33.20
C ALA A 457 15.57 -15.97 32.26
N ARG A 458 15.40 -16.15 30.95
CA ARG A 458 16.35 -15.70 29.93
C ARG A 458 16.05 -14.31 29.35
N ASN A 459 15.08 -13.58 29.89
CA ASN A 459 14.62 -12.28 29.38
C ASN A 459 14.21 -12.32 27.88
N ASN A 460 13.73 -13.47 27.39
CA ASN A 460 13.35 -13.64 25.98
C ASN A 460 11.93 -13.13 25.68
N VAL A 461 11.03 -13.21 26.66
CA VAL A 461 9.59 -12.89 26.49
C VAL A 461 9.35 -11.48 25.95
N GLY A 462 10.02 -10.47 26.50
CA GLY A 462 9.86 -9.07 26.08
C GLY A 462 10.22 -8.87 24.60
N PRO A 463 11.47 -9.16 24.20
CA PRO A 463 11.88 -9.09 22.79
C PRO A 463 11.02 -9.94 21.84
N ALA A 464 10.67 -11.17 22.23
CA ALA A 464 9.81 -12.05 21.43
C ALA A 464 8.39 -11.46 21.24
N THR A 465 7.85 -10.85 22.29
CA THR A 465 6.54 -10.17 22.22
C THR A 465 6.57 -9.00 21.24
N GLU A 466 7.64 -8.20 21.21
CA GLU A 466 7.78 -7.11 20.24
C GLU A 466 7.87 -7.63 18.81
N GLN A 467 8.68 -8.67 18.59
CA GLN A 467 8.83 -9.37 17.31
C GLN A 467 7.48 -9.87 16.79
N TYR A 468 6.72 -10.58 17.62
CA TYR A 468 5.47 -11.19 17.20
C TYR A 468 4.30 -10.22 17.11
N ARG A 469 4.29 -9.14 17.89
CA ARG A 469 3.31 -8.06 17.67
C ARG A 469 3.52 -7.35 16.34
N LEU A 470 4.77 -7.14 15.91
CA LEU A 470 5.07 -6.60 14.59
C LEU A 470 4.53 -7.54 13.49
N LEU A 471 4.81 -8.84 13.61
CA LEU A 471 4.36 -9.84 12.65
C LEU A 471 2.82 -9.97 12.59
N ALA A 472 2.15 -9.79 13.73
CA ALA A 472 0.71 -9.97 13.88
C ALA A 472 -0.13 -8.77 13.42
N MET A 473 0.48 -7.67 12.99
CA MET A 473 -0.23 -6.47 12.56
C MET A 473 -0.95 -6.73 11.23
N ASP A 474 -2.27 -6.86 11.22
CA ASP A 474 -3.05 -7.03 9.99
C ASP A 474 -3.41 -5.67 9.40
N GLN A 475 -2.74 -5.31 8.30
CA GLN A 475 -3.05 -4.12 7.47
C GLN A 475 -3.06 -2.79 8.26
N GLY A 476 -2.31 -2.71 9.38
CA GLY A 476 -2.26 -1.53 10.24
C GLY A 476 -3.52 -1.28 11.09
N GLN A 477 -4.45 -2.24 11.16
CA GLN A 477 -5.78 -2.06 11.76
C GLN A 477 -6.02 -2.87 13.03
N THR A 478 -5.44 -4.07 13.14
CA THR A 478 -5.63 -4.96 14.30
C THR A 478 -4.38 -5.79 14.53
N ASN A 479 -4.04 -6.03 15.79
CA ASN A 479 -2.94 -6.93 16.18
C ASN A 479 -3.45 -8.33 16.55
N ASN A 480 -3.00 -9.36 15.84
CA ASN A 480 -3.46 -10.75 16.01
C ASN A 480 -2.60 -11.61 16.97
N TYR A 481 -1.73 -10.98 17.76
CA TYR A 481 -0.84 -11.66 18.68
C TYR A 481 -1.60 -12.25 19.86
N LYS A 482 -1.35 -13.53 20.17
CA LYS A 482 -1.86 -14.22 21.36
C LYS A 482 -0.70 -14.71 22.23
N SER A 483 -0.82 -14.48 23.53
CA SER A 483 0.11 -15.03 24.52
C SER A 483 -0.59 -16.02 25.43
N VAL A 484 0.08 -17.13 25.73
CA VAL A 484 -0.45 -18.22 26.57
C VAL A 484 0.64 -18.67 27.53
N ALA A 485 0.34 -18.88 28.80
CA ALA A 485 1.31 -19.45 29.73
C ALA A 485 1.68 -20.89 29.30
N ALA A 486 2.97 -21.21 29.24
CA ALA A 486 3.42 -22.52 28.75
C ALA A 486 3.22 -23.68 29.75
N ASP A 487 2.73 -23.41 30.96
CA ASP A 487 2.24 -24.44 31.89
C ASP A 487 0.72 -24.64 31.79
N ASP A 488 0.02 -23.85 30.96
CA ASP A 488 -1.42 -23.95 30.70
C ASP A 488 -1.72 -24.52 29.30
N VAL A 489 -1.41 -25.81 29.13
CA VAL A 489 -1.66 -26.55 27.88
C VAL A 489 -3.16 -26.60 27.54
N GLU A 490 -4.04 -26.54 28.54
CA GLU A 490 -5.50 -26.53 28.34
C GLU A 490 -5.96 -25.21 27.72
N MET A 491 -5.42 -24.08 28.14
CA MET A 491 -5.69 -22.79 27.51
C MET A 491 -5.19 -22.75 26.06
N TYR A 492 -4.00 -23.28 25.79
CA TYR A 492 -3.52 -23.41 24.40
C TYR A 492 -4.48 -24.27 23.56
N ASP A 493 -4.89 -25.44 24.07
CA ASP A 493 -5.82 -26.34 23.39
C ASP A 493 -7.16 -25.64 23.10
N LYS A 494 -7.67 -24.86 24.07
CA LYS A 494 -8.86 -24.02 23.87
C LYS A 494 -8.66 -23.00 22.75
N ILE A 495 -7.55 -22.25 22.76
CA ILE A 495 -7.27 -21.21 21.77
C ILE A 495 -7.15 -21.80 20.37
N ILE A 496 -6.41 -22.90 20.17
CA ILE A 496 -6.23 -23.48 18.84
C ILE A 496 -7.54 -24.11 18.32
N ARG A 497 -8.34 -24.72 19.19
CA ARG A 497 -9.67 -25.25 18.84
C ARG A 497 -10.66 -24.14 18.50
N GLU A 498 -10.66 -23.04 19.26
CA GLU A 498 -11.46 -21.86 18.95
C GLU A 498 -11.05 -21.27 17.60
N ALA A 499 -9.74 -21.14 17.35
CA ALA A 499 -9.22 -20.59 16.12
C ALA A 499 -9.65 -21.37 14.88
N ILE A 500 -9.38 -22.68 14.86
CA ILE A 500 -9.72 -23.53 13.71
C ILE A 500 -11.24 -23.73 13.62
N GLY A 501 -11.91 -23.87 14.76
CA GLY A 501 -13.36 -24.05 14.84
C GLY A 501 -14.14 -22.85 14.30
N GLU A 502 -13.70 -21.61 14.56
CA GLU A 502 -14.37 -20.41 14.04
C GLU A 502 -14.18 -20.26 12.52
N VAL A 503 -13.01 -20.63 11.99
CA VAL A 503 -12.78 -20.70 10.55
C VAL A 503 -13.76 -21.68 9.91
N ILE A 504 -13.88 -22.90 10.43
CA ILE A 504 -14.79 -23.92 9.90
C ILE A 504 -16.25 -23.49 10.03
N THR A 505 -16.62 -22.92 11.18
CA THR A 505 -17.96 -22.38 11.41
C THR A 505 -18.32 -21.33 10.37
N THR A 506 -17.37 -20.46 10.03
CA THR A 506 -17.56 -19.45 9.00
C THR A 506 -17.62 -20.04 7.59
N VAL A 507 -16.76 -21.00 7.25
CA VAL A 507 -16.86 -21.72 5.95
C VAL A 507 -18.23 -22.38 5.81
N LYS A 508 -18.75 -23.01 6.87
CA LYS A 508 -20.12 -23.57 6.90
C LYS A 508 -21.19 -22.49 6.71
N LYS A 509 -21.03 -21.28 7.26
CA LYS A 509 -21.93 -20.13 7.04
C LYS A 509 -21.92 -19.71 5.56
N TRP A 510 -20.74 -19.55 4.96
CA TRP A 510 -20.60 -19.22 3.54
C TRP A 510 -21.18 -20.30 2.61
N GLU A 511 -21.03 -21.58 2.93
CA GLU A 511 -21.68 -22.66 2.18
C GLU A 511 -23.21 -22.55 2.22
N ARG A 512 -23.79 -22.05 3.32
CA ARG A 512 -25.23 -21.79 3.40
C ARG A 512 -25.64 -20.48 2.70
N GLY A 513 -24.68 -19.71 2.18
CA GLY A 513 -24.90 -18.39 1.59
C GLY A 513 -25.19 -17.31 2.64
N GLU A 514 -24.82 -17.54 3.90
CA GLU A 514 -24.99 -16.58 4.98
C GLU A 514 -23.84 -15.57 4.98
N LYS A 515 -24.18 -14.27 4.95
CA LYS A 515 -23.20 -13.18 5.06
C LYS A 515 -22.77 -13.01 6.52
N LEU A 516 -21.48 -12.85 6.72
CA LEU A 516 -20.93 -12.31 7.95
C LEU A 516 -21.33 -10.84 8.12
N THR A 517 -21.52 -10.45 9.38
CA THR A 517 -21.66 -9.06 9.81
C THR A 517 -20.33 -8.52 10.32
N GLN A 518 -20.13 -7.22 10.20
CA GLN A 518 -18.95 -6.55 10.73
C GLN A 518 -18.86 -6.72 12.24
N LEU A 519 -17.66 -7.00 12.74
CA LEU A 519 -17.34 -7.08 14.16
C LEU A 519 -16.35 -5.98 14.53
N SER A 520 -16.65 -5.21 15.56
CA SER A 520 -15.72 -4.19 16.07
C SER A 520 -14.65 -4.85 16.93
N VAL A 521 -13.38 -4.62 16.61
CA VAL A 521 -12.23 -5.17 17.35
C VAL A 521 -11.30 -4.02 17.76
N PRO A 522 -10.70 -4.02 18.97
CA PRO A 522 -9.69 -3.02 19.34
C PRO A 522 -8.48 -3.03 18.38
N LEU A 523 -7.83 -1.88 18.15
CA LEU A 523 -6.58 -1.81 17.37
C LEU A 523 -5.49 -2.73 17.94
N ASN A 524 -5.35 -2.66 19.27
CA ASN A 524 -4.41 -3.46 20.04
C ASN A 524 -5.22 -4.27 21.07
N PRO A 525 -5.78 -5.41 20.65
CA PRO A 525 -6.49 -6.29 21.57
C PRO A 525 -5.54 -6.81 22.65
N ASP A 526 -6.09 -7.11 23.82
CA ASP A 526 -5.34 -7.77 24.87
C ASP A 526 -4.98 -9.21 24.40
N PRO A 527 -3.68 -9.54 24.30
CA PRO A 527 -3.25 -10.82 23.75
C PRO A 527 -3.61 -12.02 24.61
N GLU A 528 -3.96 -11.84 25.88
CA GLU A 528 -4.39 -12.93 26.76
C GLU A 528 -5.92 -13.06 26.70
N THR A 529 -6.64 -11.96 26.83
CA THR A 529 -8.09 -11.98 27.08
C THR A 529 -8.97 -11.84 25.84
N GLN A 530 -8.49 -11.25 24.74
CA GLN A 530 -9.29 -11.12 23.51
C GLN A 530 -9.59 -12.50 22.91
N PRO A 531 -10.86 -12.87 22.66
CA PRO A 531 -11.21 -14.09 21.92
C PRO A 531 -10.55 -14.11 20.54
N ILE A 532 -9.86 -15.21 20.21
CA ILE A 532 -9.20 -15.34 18.91
C ILE A 532 -10.24 -15.51 17.79
N GLY A 533 -11.41 -16.08 18.11
CA GLY A 533 -12.53 -16.21 17.17
C GLY A 533 -12.98 -14.85 16.62
N ASP A 534 -13.08 -13.82 17.46
CA ASP A 534 -13.46 -12.46 17.03
C ASP A 534 -12.49 -11.88 15.99
N LEU A 535 -11.19 -12.09 16.20
CA LEU A 535 -10.14 -11.64 15.27
C LEU A 535 -10.27 -12.34 13.92
N ILE A 536 -10.54 -13.65 13.95
CA ILE A 536 -10.74 -14.47 12.76
C ILE A 536 -12.02 -14.06 12.02
N VAL A 537 -13.15 -13.88 12.71
CA VAL A 537 -14.42 -13.44 12.11
C VAL A 537 -14.26 -12.08 11.45
N ASN A 538 -13.56 -11.14 12.10
CA ASN A 538 -13.26 -9.84 11.50
C ASN A 538 -12.43 -10.00 10.20
N LYS A 539 -11.39 -10.85 10.20
CA LYS A 539 -10.61 -11.10 8.99
C LYS A 539 -11.45 -11.76 7.89
N MET A 540 -12.26 -12.75 8.23
CA MET A 540 -13.12 -13.44 7.27
C MET A 540 -14.19 -12.50 6.73
N PHE A 541 -14.72 -11.58 7.53
CA PHE A 541 -15.60 -10.52 7.04
C PHE A 541 -14.89 -9.67 5.97
N ASN A 542 -13.63 -9.26 6.19
CA ASN A 542 -12.86 -8.54 5.17
C ASN A 542 -12.66 -9.36 3.89
N VAL A 543 -12.37 -10.66 4.01
CA VAL A 543 -12.26 -11.57 2.86
C VAL A 543 -13.58 -11.62 2.10
N GLN A 544 -14.71 -11.75 2.80
CA GLN A 544 -16.04 -11.76 2.20
C GLN A 544 -16.30 -10.49 1.40
N GLN A 545 -16.04 -9.31 1.98
CA GLN A 545 -16.26 -8.03 1.30
C GLN A 545 -15.39 -7.90 0.05
N ARG A 546 -14.12 -8.30 0.13
CA ARG A 546 -13.20 -8.30 -1.01
C ARG A 546 -13.67 -9.26 -2.10
N PHE A 547 -14.01 -10.48 -1.71
CA PHE A 547 -14.45 -11.51 -2.63
C PHE A 547 -15.72 -11.09 -3.37
N LEU A 548 -16.73 -10.59 -2.65
CA LEU A 548 -17.96 -10.08 -3.26
C LEU A 548 -17.69 -8.87 -4.17
N GLY A 549 -16.83 -7.93 -3.75
CA GLY A 549 -16.43 -6.78 -4.59
C GLY A 549 -15.82 -7.21 -5.92
N ARG A 550 -14.92 -8.21 -5.91
CA ARG A 550 -14.32 -8.78 -7.13
C ARG A 550 -15.34 -9.52 -7.99
N VAL A 551 -16.14 -10.40 -7.39
CA VAL A 551 -17.10 -11.22 -8.13
C VAL A 551 -18.15 -10.32 -8.77
N GLN A 552 -18.76 -9.38 -8.05
CA GLN A 552 -19.88 -8.57 -8.55
C GLN A 552 -19.49 -7.51 -9.59
N GLY A 553 -18.23 -7.37 -9.96
CA GLY A 553 -17.79 -6.36 -10.93
C GLY A 553 -17.83 -4.96 -10.35
N GLY A 554 -17.35 -4.85 -9.12
CA GLY A 554 -16.94 -3.63 -8.47
C GLY A 554 -16.53 -2.45 -9.34
N ARG A 555 -17.21 -1.31 -9.26
CA ARG A 555 -16.74 0.01 -9.71
C ARG A 555 -16.62 1.00 -8.55
N ALA A 556 -15.46 1.64 -8.43
CA ALA A 556 -15.34 2.78 -7.53
C ALA A 556 -16.28 3.92 -8.00
N PRO A 557 -16.71 4.83 -7.11
CA PRO A 557 -17.40 6.03 -7.56
C PRO A 557 -16.52 6.79 -8.54
N GLN A 558 -17.07 7.26 -9.66
CA GLN A 558 -16.28 7.97 -10.66
C GLN A 558 -16.30 9.47 -10.40
N PHE A 559 -15.13 10.06 -10.21
CA PHE A 559 -14.95 11.51 -10.10
C PHE A 559 -13.54 11.88 -10.57
N PHE A 560 -13.38 13.10 -11.09
CA PHE A 560 -12.09 13.57 -11.60
C PHE A 560 -11.16 14.04 -10.49
N GLU A 561 -11.68 14.78 -9.51
CA GLU A 561 -10.88 15.35 -8.42
C GLU A 561 -11.76 15.39 -7.16
N ALA A 562 -11.24 14.87 -6.05
CA ALA A 562 -11.87 14.97 -4.74
C ALA A 562 -10.84 14.84 -3.62
N TRP A 563 -11.16 15.43 -2.46
CA TRP A 563 -10.37 15.36 -1.25
C TRP A 563 -10.85 14.26 -0.31
N ALA A 564 -9.92 13.45 0.18
CA ALA A 564 -10.19 12.40 1.16
C ALA A 564 -9.12 12.38 2.26
N ALA A 565 -9.49 11.89 3.45
CA ALA A 565 -8.53 11.58 4.51
C ALA A 565 -8.01 10.15 4.34
N ASP A 566 -6.72 9.94 4.59
CA ASP A 566 -6.12 8.60 4.63
C ASP A 566 -6.54 7.77 5.84
N GLN A 567 -7.16 8.41 6.83
CA GLN A 567 -7.73 7.83 8.05
C GLN A 567 -9.25 7.99 8.09
N ASP A 568 -9.93 7.09 8.82
CA ASP A 568 -11.38 7.14 8.99
C ASP A 568 -11.82 8.40 9.74
N LEU A 569 -12.82 9.10 9.21
CA LEU A 569 -13.22 10.40 9.75
C LEU A 569 -13.92 10.30 11.12
N ALA A 570 -14.59 9.18 11.39
CA ALA A 570 -15.22 8.93 12.69
C ALA A 570 -14.18 8.45 13.71
N LYS A 571 -13.27 7.56 13.28
CA LYS A 571 -12.23 6.89 14.07
C LYS A 571 -10.84 7.05 13.41
N PRO A 572 -10.18 8.22 13.55
CA PRO A 572 -8.89 8.50 12.87
C PRO A 572 -7.74 7.59 13.29
N ASP A 573 -7.90 6.77 14.32
CA ASP A 573 -6.97 5.71 14.67
C ASP A 573 -7.00 4.53 13.67
N ARG A 574 -7.98 4.50 12.75
CA ARG A 574 -8.17 3.50 11.70
C ARG A 574 -7.80 4.09 10.34
N MET A 575 -7.03 3.34 9.54
CA MET A 575 -6.74 3.75 8.15
C MET A 575 -8.00 3.63 7.29
N ALA A 576 -8.23 4.57 6.39
CA ALA A 576 -9.29 4.49 5.37
C ALA A 576 -8.73 4.19 3.98
N LEU A 577 -7.52 4.67 3.70
CA LEU A 577 -6.81 4.44 2.45
C LEU A 577 -5.42 3.86 2.71
N ARG A 578 -4.92 3.09 1.76
CA ARG A 578 -3.57 2.51 1.72
C ARG A 578 -2.85 3.00 0.49
N ALA A 579 -1.58 3.34 0.63
CA ALA A 579 -0.79 3.83 -0.48
C ALA A 579 0.02 2.71 -1.16
N SER A 580 -0.03 2.73 -2.49
CA SER A 580 0.66 1.81 -3.38
C SER A 580 1.31 2.59 -4.52
N VAL A 581 2.23 1.97 -5.23
CA VAL A 581 2.86 2.54 -6.44
C VAL A 581 2.36 1.77 -7.65
N PHE A 582 1.80 2.49 -8.61
CA PHE A 582 1.31 1.94 -9.87
C PHE A 582 2.50 1.70 -10.80
N LEU A 583 2.74 0.43 -11.15
CA LEU A 583 3.88 0.04 -11.97
C LEU A 583 3.41 -0.85 -13.12
N THR A 584 4.10 -0.74 -14.26
CA THR A 584 4.07 -1.78 -15.28
C THR A 584 4.97 -2.95 -14.90
N ARG A 585 4.73 -4.12 -15.48
CA ARG A 585 5.58 -5.30 -15.31
C ARG A 585 7.04 -5.01 -15.69
N ASN A 586 7.25 -4.26 -16.77
CA ASN A 586 8.58 -3.82 -17.20
C ASN A 586 9.24 -2.90 -16.16
N GLN A 587 8.48 -1.99 -15.56
CA GLN A 587 9.00 -1.09 -14.51
C GLN A 587 9.38 -1.85 -13.25
N LEU A 588 8.60 -2.86 -12.83
CA LEU A 588 8.99 -3.72 -11.70
C LEU A 588 10.26 -4.51 -12.00
N SER A 589 10.39 -5.06 -13.22
CA SER A 589 11.60 -5.76 -13.65
C SER A 589 12.81 -4.82 -13.66
N ALA A 590 12.65 -3.60 -14.19
CA ALA A 590 13.72 -2.60 -14.23
C ALA A 590 14.14 -2.16 -12.82
N LEU A 591 13.18 -1.97 -11.91
CA LEU A 591 13.45 -1.73 -10.48
C LEU A 591 14.32 -2.84 -9.89
N GLY A 592 13.92 -4.09 -10.10
CA GLY A 592 14.66 -5.26 -9.61
C GLY A 592 16.11 -5.28 -10.11
N GLN A 593 16.31 -5.07 -11.41
CA GLN A 593 17.65 -5.04 -12.03
C GLN A 593 18.51 -3.89 -11.48
N ARG A 594 17.93 -2.69 -11.30
CA ARG A 594 18.65 -1.52 -10.74
C ARG A 594 19.06 -1.77 -9.29
N LEU A 595 18.16 -2.29 -8.45
CA LEU A 595 18.47 -2.61 -7.07
C LEU A 595 19.50 -3.74 -6.95
N GLU A 596 19.42 -4.77 -7.79
CA GLU A 596 20.40 -5.85 -7.83
C GLU A 596 21.80 -5.32 -8.20
N ALA A 597 21.88 -4.37 -9.14
CA ALA A 597 23.13 -3.71 -9.47
C ALA A 597 23.70 -2.91 -8.30
N VAL A 598 22.87 -2.08 -7.66
CA VAL A 598 23.28 -1.28 -6.49
C VAL A 598 23.75 -2.17 -5.34
N LEU A 599 23.05 -3.29 -5.07
CA LEU A 599 23.45 -4.23 -4.03
C LEU A 599 24.77 -4.95 -4.34
N ARG A 600 24.97 -5.38 -5.59
CA ARG A 600 26.23 -6.00 -6.02
C ARG A 600 27.39 -5.05 -5.82
N ASP A 601 27.23 -3.79 -6.23
CA ASP A 601 28.27 -2.77 -6.10
C ASP A 601 28.52 -2.45 -4.61
N ALA A 602 27.47 -2.40 -3.79
CA ALA A 602 27.58 -2.26 -2.32
C ALA A 602 28.37 -3.39 -1.65
N LYS A 603 28.17 -4.64 -2.09
CA LYS A 603 28.90 -5.81 -1.58
C LYS A 603 30.36 -5.82 -2.02
N ALA A 604 30.65 -5.40 -3.25
CA ALA A 604 32.01 -5.35 -3.80
C ALA A 604 32.84 -4.22 -3.18
N ALA A 605 32.22 -3.06 -2.98
CA ALA A 605 32.88 -1.86 -2.48
C ALA A 605 32.80 -1.77 -0.94
N TYR A 606 33.26 -2.80 -0.20
CA TYR A 606 33.16 -2.90 1.27
C TYR A 606 33.46 -1.60 2.07
N THR A 607 34.22 -0.67 1.48
CA THR A 607 34.60 0.65 2.00
C THR A 607 33.73 1.86 1.58
N ASP A 608 32.88 1.81 0.55
CA ASP A 608 32.02 2.94 0.12
C ASP A 608 30.51 2.68 0.27
N GLN A 609 30.11 2.29 1.48
CA GLN A 609 28.71 2.05 1.85
C GLN A 609 27.83 3.32 1.82
N ARG A 610 28.42 4.52 1.70
CA ARG A 610 27.66 5.78 1.62
C ARG A 610 26.99 5.90 0.25
N THR A 611 27.75 5.66 -0.80
CA THR A 611 27.29 5.74 -2.19
C THR A 611 26.18 4.72 -2.43
N ALA A 612 26.38 3.47 -1.99
CA ALA A 612 25.37 2.42 -2.08
C ALA A 612 24.01 2.80 -1.45
N PHE A 613 24.02 3.37 -0.23
CA PHE A 613 22.78 3.80 0.43
C PHE A 613 22.08 4.94 -0.34
N GLN A 614 22.85 5.92 -0.83
CA GLN A 614 22.31 7.02 -1.62
C GLN A 614 21.73 6.53 -2.96
N ASP A 615 22.36 5.53 -3.58
CA ASP A 615 21.87 4.91 -4.80
C ASP A 615 20.56 4.15 -4.56
N MET A 616 20.45 3.41 -3.44
CA MET A 616 19.19 2.73 -3.06
C MET A 616 18.06 3.75 -2.83
N GLN A 617 18.34 4.86 -2.15
CA GLN A 617 17.37 5.95 -1.95
C GLN A 617 16.93 6.56 -3.28
N SER A 618 17.89 6.77 -4.20
CA SER A 618 17.63 7.36 -5.51
C SER A 618 16.77 6.46 -6.38
N VAL A 619 17.09 5.16 -6.44
CA VAL A 619 16.28 4.14 -7.14
C VAL A 619 14.85 4.12 -6.61
N THR A 620 14.69 4.16 -5.30
CA THR A 620 13.37 4.09 -4.64
C THR A 620 12.56 5.36 -4.87
N ALA A 621 13.18 6.54 -4.74
CA ALA A 621 12.52 7.83 -4.99
C ALA A 621 12.08 7.96 -6.46
N ILE A 622 12.94 7.58 -7.41
CA ILE A 622 12.61 7.58 -8.84
C ILE A 622 11.46 6.63 -9.14
N THR A 623 11.44 5.45 -8.54
CA THR A 623 10.34 4.50 -8.75
C THR A 623 8.98 5.07 -8.34
N ALA A 624 8.94 5.80 -7.21
CA ALA A 624 7.70 6.39 -6.70
C ALA A 624 7.29 7.67 -7.44
N VAL A 625 8.25 8.42 -8.00
CA VAL A 625 7.99 9.65 -8.76
C VAL A 625 7.86 9.33 -10.24
N ASP A 626 8.94 8.96 -10.92
CA ASP A 626 8.96 8.64 -12.34
C ASP A 626 9.90 7.46 -12.66
N PRO A 627 9.39 6.22 -12.75
CA PRO A 627 10.19 5.01 -12.90
C PRO A 627 10.94 4.92 -14.25
N ASN A 628 10.63 5.78 -15.21
CA ASN A 628 11.29 5.80 -16.51
C ASN A 628 12.57 6.65 -16.51
N LEU A 629 12.82 7.47 -15.49
CA LEU A 629 14.05 8.26 -15.38
C LEU A 629 15.27 7.40 -15.04
N ASP A 630 16.45 7.93 -15.37
CA ASP A 630 17.74 7.37 -14.97
C ASP A 630 18.02 7.72 -13.50
N THR A 631 18.66 6.82 -12.75
CA THR A 631 19.06 7.08 -11.35
C THR A 631 19.99 8.28 -11.22
N ARG A 632 20.78 8.56 -12.26
CA ARG A 632 21.66 9.73 -12.35
C ARG A 632 20.91 11.07 -12.37
N SER A 633 19.61 11.09 -12.61
CA SER A 633 18.79 12.30 -12.47
C SER A 633 18.78 12.83 -11.03
N ILE A 634 19.04 11.97 -10.03
CA ILE A 634 19.29 12.35 -8.64
C ILE A 634 20.80 12.33 -8.38
N ASP A 635 21.49 13.37 -8.82
CA ASP A 635 22.95 13.55 -8.66
C ASP A 635 23.37 14.21 -7.34
N SER A 636 22.41 14.69 -6.56
CA SER A 636 22.65 15.52 -5.37
C SER A 636 21.58 15.30 -4.30
N GLN A 637 21.94 15.58 -3.05
CA GLN A 637 21.03 15.46 -1.92
C GLN A 637 19.87 16.46 -1.99
N ASP A 638 20.09 17.65 -2.55
CA ASP A 638 19.06 18.66 -2.72
C ASP A 638 18.02 18.19 -3.75
N LYS A 639 18.46 17.56 -4.86
CA LYS A 639 17.54 16.91 -5.81
C LYS A 639 16.78 15.77 -5.15
N LEU A 640 17.45 14.88 -4.41
CA LEU A 640 16.77 13.80 -3.68
C LEU A 640 15.68 14.36 -2.75
N GLN A 641 16.00 15.41 -1.99
CA GLN A 641 15.05 16.06 -1.10
C GLN A 641 13.85 16.63 -1.87
N ALA A 642 14.07 17.25 -3.04
CA ALA A 642 13.00 17.74 -3.90
C ALA A 642 12.11 16.61 -4.48
N PHE A 643 12.66 15.41 -4.74
CA PHE A 643 11.86 14.22 -5.07
C PHE A 643 11.02 13.77 -3.86
N LEU A 644 11.65 13.70 -2.69
CA LEU A 644 10.97 13.27 -1.46
C LEU A 644 9.87 14.23 -1.02
N GLU A 645 9.97 15.52 -1.30
CA GLU A 645 8.94 16.52 -0.99
C GLU A 645 7.66 16.37 -1.81
N ARG A 646 7.73 15.69 -2.96
CA ARG A 646 6.57 15.35 -3.80
C ARG A 646 5.84 14.09 -3.37
N LEU A 647 6.41 13.30 -2.46
CA LEU A 647 5.81 12.04 -2.05
C LEU A 647 4.92 12.22 -0.81
N PRO A 648 3.62 11.85 -0.87
CA PRO A 648 2.74 11.89 0.30
C PRO A 648 3.16 10.86 1.36
N TYR A 649 3.84 9.79 0.96
CA TYR A 649 4.31 8.72 1.83
C TYR A 649 5.76 8.37 1.52
N LYS A 650 6.52 8.01 2.56
CA LYS A 650 7.94 7.68 2.45
C LYS A 650 8.19 6.33 3.12
N THR A 651 8.87 5.42 2.44
CA THR A 651 9.31 4.16 3.04
C THR A 651 10.39 4.42 4.09
N ARG A 652 10.69 3.42 4.91
CA ARG A 652 11.76 3.50 5.93
C ARG A 652 13.07 3.97 5.31
N LEU A 653 13.44 3.44 4.14
CA LEU A 653 14.65 3.81 3.42
C LEU A 653 14.65 5.29 3.03
N LEU A 654 13.54 5.80 2.49
CA LEU A 654 13.39 7.20 2.08
C LEU A 654 13.40 8.20 3.25
N THR A 655 13.05 7.76 4.46
CA THR A 655 13.10 8.60 5.67
C THR A 655 14.46 8.60 6.38
N MET A 656 15.31 7.62 6.09
CA MET A 656 16.59 7.45 6.77
C MET A 656 17.62 8.48 6.26
N ARG A 657 18.34 9.14 7.17
CA ARG A 657 19.38 10.11 6.78
C ARG A 657 20.73 9.41 6.60
N PRO A 658 21.63 9.92 5.75
CA PRO A 658 22.96 9.36 5.58
C PRO A 658 23.77 9.23 6.89
N LYS A 659 23.57 10.14 7.85
CA LYS A 659 24.22 10.05 9.17
C LYS A 659 23.69 8.91 10.02
N ASP A 660 22.39 8.60 9.90
CA ASP A 660 21.75 7.52 10.66
C ASP A 660 22.24 6.17 10.11
N TRP A 661 22.40 6.06 8.79
CA TRP A 661 23.03 4.91 8.13
C TRP A 661 24.48 4.65 8.61
N ARG A 662 25.29 5.70 8.78
CA ARG A 662 26.69 5.57 9.25
C ARG A 662 26.79 5.10 10.69
N THR A 663 25.81 5.43 11.53
CA THR A 663 25.81 5.02 12.93
C THR A 663 25.16 3.65 13.13
N LEU A 664 24.58 3.05 12.08
CA LEU A 664 24.20 1.64 12.11
C LEU A 664 25.47 0.79 12.24
N GLY A 665 25.51 -0.06 13.26
CA GLY A 665 26.53 -1.11 13.33
C GLY A 665 26.41 -2.07 12.14
N ALA A 666 27.50 -2.77 11.80
CA ALA A 666 27.60 -3.65 10.64
C ALA A 666 26.42 -4.65 10.51
N LEU A 667 25.95 -5.22 11.63
CA LEU A 667 24.81 -6.14 11.64
C LEU A 667 23.50 -5.50 11.15
N ARG A 668 23.24 -4.23 11.49
CA ARG A 668 22.03 -3.52 11.04
C ARG A 668 22.12 -3.13 9.57
N GLN A 669 23.32 -2.83 9.07
CA GLN A 669 23.55 -2.60 7.65
C GLN A 669 23.33 -3.89 6.85
N LEU A 670 23.84 -5.03 7.33
CA LEU A 670 23.57 -6.35 6.75
C LEU A 670 22.08 -6.70 6.74
N THR A 671 21.35 -6.32 7.79
CA THR A 671 19.88 -6.48 7.85
C THR A 671 19.21 -5.69 6.73
N LEU A 672 19.55 -4.40 6.54
CA LEU A 672 18.93 -3.63 5.46
C LEU A 672 19.26 -4.21 4.07
N ILE A 673 20.50 -4.68 3.87
CA ILE A 673 20.92 -5.33 2.61
C ILE A 673 20.10 -6.60 2.37
N GLY A 674 19.97 -7.46 3.39
CA GLY A 674 19.17 -8.68 3.27
C GLY A 674 17.67 -8.43 3.10
N ASP A 675 17.11 -7.39 3.73
CA ASP A 675 15.72 -6.96 3.51
C ASP A 675 15.47 -6.62 2.03
N ILE A 676 16.42 -5.96 1.36
CA ILE A 676 16.31 -5.63 -0.06
C ILE A 676 16.46 -6.89 -0.93
N GLU A 677 17.38 -7.80 -0.58
CA GLU A 677 17.51 -9.09 -1.27
C GLU A 677 16.26 -9.96 -1.16
N TYR A 678 15.62 -9.95 0.01
CA TYR A 678 14.33 -10.58 0.24
C TYR A 678 13.26 -10.00 -0.70
N LYS A 679 13.14 -8.66 -0.74
CA LYS A 679 12.20 -7.96 -1.63
C LYS A 679 12.48 -8.25 -3.11
N LEU A 680 13.74 -8.34 -3.53
CA LEU A 680 14.12 -8.69 -4.90
C LEU A 680 13.59 -10.07 -5.31
N ASN A 681 13.68 -11.06 -4.43
CA ASN A 681 13.08 -12.37 -4.67
C ASN A 681 11.55 -12.28 -4.74
N ALA A 682 10.93 -11.52 -3.84
CA ALA A 682 9.50 -11.28 -3.85
C ALA A 682 9.00 -10.58 -5.13
N TYR A 683 9.82 -9.76 -5.80
CA TYR A 683 9.45 -9.15 -7.09
C TYR A 683 9.35 -10.17 -8.22
N ARG A 684 10.18 -11.22 -8.20
CA ARG A 684 10.10 -12.31 -9.19
C ARG A 684 8.78 -13.06 -9.05
N GLU A 685 8.37 -13.33 -7.82
CA GLU A 685 7.07 -13.95 -7.50
C GLU A 685 5.91 -13.03 -7.85
N LEU A 686 5.99 -11.75 -7.49
CA LEU A 686 5.00 -10.76 -7.84
C LEU A 686 4.83 -10.66 -9.36
N SER A 687 5.92 -10.70 -10.13
CA SER A 687 5.86 -10.77 -11.59
C SER A 687 5.17 -12.06 -12.09
N ALA A 688 5.20 -13.16 -11.37
CA ALA A 688 4.42 -14.35 -11.78
C ALA A 688 2.96 -14.33 -11.34
N SER A 689 2.54 -13.38 -10.49
CA SER A 689 1.20 -13.35 -9.88
C SER A 689 0.09 -12.88 -10.84
N ASP A 690 -1.15 -12.94 -10.35
CA ASP A 690 -2.37 -12.54 -11.06
C ASP A 690 -2.76 -11.06 -10.90
N CYS A 691 -1.95 -10.24 -10.21
CA CYS A 691 -2.27 -8.83 -9.99
C CYS A 691 -2.16 -7.94 -11.24
N TRP A 692 -1.53 -8.45 -12.30
CA TRP A 692 -1.19 -7.74 -13.52
C TRP A 692 -2.35 -7.70 -14.50
N ILE A 693 -2.73 -6.50 -14.91
CA ILE A 693 -3.90 -6.29 -15.76
C ILE A 693 -3.51 -5.62 -17.06
N ASP A 694 -3.97 -6.22 -18.15
CA ASP A 694 -3.89 -5.62 -19.48
C ASP A 694 -4.90 -4.47 -19.60
N MET A 695 -4.37 -3.26 -19.73
CA MET A 695 -5.16 -2.04 -19.90
C MET A 695 -5.40 -1.69 -21.38
N THR A 696 -4.99 -2.54 -22.32
CA THR A 696 -5.18 -2.32 -23.76
C THR A 696 -6.67 -2.21 -24.10
N PRO A 697 -7.10 -1.22 -24.92
CA PRO A 697 -8.49 -1.06 -25.29
C PRO A 697 -8.98 -2.27 -26.10
N ARG A 698 -10.11 -2.86 -25.69
CA ARG A 698 -10.75 -3.94 -26.47
C ARG A 698 -11.62 -3.33 -27.56
N ILE A 699 -11.28 -3.58 -28.83
CA ILE A 699 -12.04 -3.11 -29.99
C ILE A 699 -13.22 -4.08 -30.25
N PRO A 700 -14.49 -3.63 -30.24
CA PRO A 700 -15.64 -4.48 -30.54
C PRO A 700 -15.50 -5.16 -31.91
N GLY A 701 -15.76 -6.48 -31.98
CA GLY A 701 -15.70 -7.26 -33.22
C GLY A 701 -14.30 -7.73 -33.64
N GLN A 702 -13.24 -7.37 -32.91
CA GLN A 702 -11.92 -7.99 -33.06
C GLN A 702 -11.69 -9.05 -31.97
N THR A 703 -11.19 -10.23 -32.36
CA THR A 703 -10.63 -11.18 -31.39
C THR A 703 -9.51 -10.46 -30.65
N SER A 704 -9.66 -10.28 -29.33
CA SER A 704 -8.71 -9.53 -28.50
C SER A 704 -7.28 -10.02 -28.76
N ARG A 705 -6.45 -9.20 -29.40
CA ARG A 705 -5.00 -9.39 -29.29
C ARG A 705 -4.65 -9.02 -27.85
N ARG A 706 -4.13 -9.98 -27.10
CA ARG A 706 -3.53 -9.72 -25.79
C ARG A 706 -2.49 -8.61 -25.98
N GLY A 707 -2.55 -7.57 -25.15
CA GLY A 707 -1.55 -6.50 -25.14
C GLY A 707 -0.16 -7.03 -24.83
N ASP A 708 0.84 -6.15 -24.90
CA ASP A 708 2.20 -6.48 -24.45
C ASP A 708 2.17 -6.81 -22.94
N PRO A 709 2.51 -8.05 -22.53
CA PRO A 709 2.54 -8.42 -21.11
C PRO A 709 3.45 -7.52 -20.26
N GLY A 710 4.47 -6.91 -20.86
CA GLY A 710 5.36 -5.95 -20.20
C GLY A 710 4.68 -4.65 -19.79
N LEU A 711 3.56 -4.29 -20.43
CA LEU A 711 2.76 -3.09 -20.17
C LEU A 711 1.55 -3.35 -19.26
N GLU A 712 1.33 -4.61 -18.85
CA GLU A 712 0.34 -4.90 -17.82
C GLU A 712 0.72 -4.18 -16.52
N VAL A 713 -0.29 -3.70 -15.79
CA VAL A 713 -0.10 -2.83 -14.61
C VAL A 713 -0.56 -3.50 -13.32
N CYS A 714 0.08 -3.16 -12.22
CA CYS A 714 -0.26 -3.60 -10.87
C CYS A 714 -0.01 -2.46 -9.86
N ALA A 715 -0.86 -2.35 -8.84
CA ALA A 715 -0.62 -1.48 -7.68
C ALA A 715 0.23 -2.25 -6.66
N VAL A 716 1.46 -1.80 -6.43
CA VAL A 716 2.42 -2.45 -5.52
C VAL A 716 2.47 -1.69 -4.21
N SER A 717 2.08 -2.34 -3.11
CA SER A 717 2.11 -1.75 -1.75
C SER A 717 3.48 -1.15 -1.44
N LEU A 718 3.50 0.05 -0.84
CA LEU A 718 4.73 0.73 -0.43
C LEU A 718 5.61 -0.10 0.50
N GLU A 719 5.03 -0.98 1.33
CA GLU A 719 5.78 -1.83 2.26
C GLU A 719 6.66 -2.87 1.53
N ARG A 720 6.26 -3.26 0.31
CA ARG A 720 7.01 -4.19 -0.53
C ARG A 720 8.11 -3.49 -1.32
N LEU A 721 8.09 -2.17 -1.41
CA LEU A 721 9.13 -1.37 -2.04
C LEU A 721 10.26 -1.08 -1.04
N PRO A 722 11.49 -0.77 -1.51
CA PRO A 722 12.67 -0.69 -0.64
C PRO A 722 12.56 0.30 0.52
#